data_AF-A0A2B4S421-F1
#
_entry.id   AF-A0A2B4S421-F1
#
_cell.length_a   1.000
_cell.length_b   1.000
_cell.length_c   1.000
_cell.angle_alpha   90.00
_cell.angle_beta   90.00
_cell.angle_gamma   90.00
#
_symmetry.space_group_name_H-M   'P 1'
#
loop_
_entity.id
_entity.type
_entity.pdbx_description
1 polymer ?
#
loop_
_entity_poly.entity_id
_entity_poly.type
_entity_poly.pdbx_seq_one_letter_code
_entity_poly.pdbx_strand_id
1 'polypeptide(L)'
;MLKGHTFKTFKTTPGKLECREACLADVKCQSYNVPMSISICELNNSTRETRPEDFVQDKERYYMAKGSRRVPLGSIPEPPADSCIETKASEGGQALSANYWLDSTRSGNSILARCDMKTEGFTAVFTNLGGRVRQGPDSIGSYYTGQDHDGQVALSSGIQLWTVPHTGEYRIEAIGASGGFGKDSIIKNGGRGARMIGNFHLTKDEIIRVLVGQKGERGTHYEQTAGGGGGTFVVRGSNTPLIIAGGGGGIKAMSEQNMECDGSTNTTGNAGNNLPLGSEVSNGHGGHTNKGDSGDGGGGFYSDGQNASTRDGKGGKGYLEAGEGGDYRGGFGGGGGLRVYNKGPGGGGGYSGGSGGANKHISCGGGGGSFNDGTNQRNECCYNSAGHGWSESKVPDSIGSHYTGQDHDGASGGYGGDSIIKKGRRGARMIGNFHLTKDEIIRVLVGPKGEDGEKTPPTSGEGEGGGGGFYGNGQNAATSGGGREVQIVFREEGADIFKAFTGNMIFVFYCSVLTVLTSLIPEGQGNCRSLRFTSIPKLNYRLENHTVRTIDVVNEDLCRTQCYLEPNCVSYNFHRIREASGKHKCDLNNATVEHDEDLVMSESHIYRGAENACKKNRCKNNATCQAGFTDRHYQCLCVYGSGFKGHDCDEDVDECATGKHGCEGNTICNNTVGSYTCRCKEGYEENETNCTGFTAVFTNLGKSTGDGPKSIGSHYTGQDHEGQVALSSGIQLWTVPYSGEYRIEAIGASGGYGEDSLIKNGGRGAWMIGNFHLIADEIIHVLVGQKGRSGSHSTKTAGGGGGTFVVRGSNAPLIIAGGGGGIKKMSEQHPRCDASKSTTGNAGISFSLGSGRSNGHGGQISSGDSGGDGGGFYSNGQDATSSRIGGSGYLQGGKGGEYGGGFGGGGGFRSFNRGPGGGGGYSGGRGGSNEHISCGGGGGSFNNGTNQQNECCYNSAGHGWVHVTFLK
;
A
#
# COMPACT_ATOMS: atom_id res chain seq x y z
N MET A 1 12.52 -24.53 -32.89
CA MET A 1 12.66 -23.29 -33.68
C MET A 1 11.80 -22.21 -33.04
N LEU A 2 12.22 -20.95 -33.10
CA LEU A 2 11.40 -19.81 -32.69
C LEU A 2 10.58 -19.31 -33.88
N LYS A 3 9.25 -19.19 -33.75
CA LYS A 3 8.33 -18.76 -34.82
C LYS A 3 7.92 -17.30 -34.68
N GLY A 4 7.74 -16.59 -35.80
CA GLY A 4 7.19 -15.22 -35.81
C GLY A 4 8.19 -14.11 -35.48
N HIS A 5 9.45 -14.45 -35.20
CA HIS A 5 10.51 -13.51 -34.81
C HIS A 5 11.64 -13.39 -35.85
N THR A 6 11.50 -14.07 -36.99
CA THR A 6 12.52 -14.07 -38.04
C THR A 6 12.48 -12.76 -38.82
N PHE A 7 13.53 -11.95 -38.70
CA PHE A 7 13.63 -10.66 -39.39
C PHE A 7 14.56 -10.70 -40.61
N LYS A 8 15.41 -11.73 -40.74
CA LYS A 8 16.31 -11.89 -41.87
C LYS A 8 16.51 -13.36 -42.21
N THR A 9 16.42 -13.69 -43.50
CA THR A 9 16.63 -15.05 -44.01
C THR A 9 17.59 -15.02 -45.19
N PHE A 10 18.59 -15.91 -45.22
CA PHE A 10 19.54 -16.01 -46.34
C PHE A 10 20.08 -17.43 -46.51
N LYS A 11 20.61 -17.75 -47.69
CA LYS A 11 21.20 -19.06 -47.98
C LYS A 11 22.62 -19.15 -47.40
N THR A 12 22.97 -20.29 -46.82
CA THR A 12 24.29 -20.61 -46.27
C THR A 12 24.89 -21.82 -46.96
N THR A 13 26.18 -22.09 -46.73
CA THR A 13 26.79 -23.36 -47.12
C THR A 13 26.66 -24.39 -45.99
N PRO A 14 26.22 -25.64 -46.24
CA PRO A 14 26.17 -26.68 -45.21
C PRO A 14 27.50 -26.82 -44.46
N GLY A 15 27.46 -26.81 -43.12
CA GLY A 15 28.62 -27.03 -42.26
C GLY A 15 29.51 -25.81 -41.96
N LYS A 16 29.18 -24.61 -42.44
CA LYS A 16 29.90 -23.37 -42.09
C LYS A 16 29.22 -22.57 -40.97
N LEU A 17 30.03 -21.84 -40.19
CA LEU A 17 29.61 -20.94 -39.10
C LEU A 17 28.98 -19.61 -39.57
N GLU A 18 28.67 -19.48 -40.87
CA GLU A 18 28.14 -18.26 -41.51
C GLU A 18 26.88 -17.71 -40.81
N CYS A 19 26.00 -18.60 -40.33
CA CYS A 19 24.77 -18.19 -39.63
C CYS A 19 25.09 -17.54 -38.27
N ARG A 20 26.07 -18.08 -37.54
CA ARG A 20 26.54 -17.51 -36.27
C ARG A 20 27.26 -16.19 -36.51
N GLU A 21 28.11 -16.10 -37.52
CA GLU A 21 28.84 -14.88 -37.87
C GLU A 21 27.90 -13.74 -38.25
N ALA A 22 26.88 -14.03 -39.07
CA ALA A 22 25.85 -13.05 -39.43
C ALA A 22 25.06 -12.56 -38.21
N CYS A 23 24.71 -13.47 -37.28
CA CYS A 23 24.02 -13.09 -36.04
C CYS A 23 24.93 -12.29 -35.10
N LEU A 24 26.24 -12.59 -35.06
CA LEU A 24 27.20 -11.83 -34.24
C LEU A 24 27.43 -10.43 -34.80
N ALA A 25 27.37 -10.25 -36.11
CA ALA A 25 27.55 -8.97 -36.79
C ALA A 25 26.31 -8.05 -36.71
N ASP A 26 25.11 -8.61 -36.54
CA ASP A 26 23.85 -7.85 -36.51
C ASP A 26 23.39 -7.59 -35.06
N VAL A 27 23.23 -6.32 -34.68
CA VAL A 27 22.79 -5.91 -33.34
C VAL A 27 21.34 -6.31 -33.03
N LYS A 28 20.50 -6.44 -34.06
CA LYS A 28 19.09 -6.87 -33.93
C LYS A 28 18.97 -8.38 -33.71
N CYS A 29 20.01 -9.15 -34.03
CA CYS A 29 19.97 -10.60 -33.85
C CYS A 29 20.12 -10.99 -32.38
N GLN A 30 19.12 -11.72 -31.87
CA GLN A 30 19.08 -12.30 -30.53
C GLN A 30 19.24 -13.83 -30.56
N SER A 31 18.72 -14.48 -31.59
CA SER A 31 18.86 -15.92 -31.81
C SER A 31 18.73 -16.26 -33.30
N TYR A 32 18.92 -17.52 -33.69
CA TYR A 32 18.71 -17.95 -35.07
C TYR A 32 18.23 -19.40 -35.16
N ASN A 33 17.44 -19.70 -36.19
CA ASN A 33 17.07 -21.05 -36.57
C ASN A 33 17.92 -21.52 -37.77
N VAL A 34 18.31 -22.79 -37.77
CA VAL A 34 19.00 -23.42 -38.88
C VAL A 34 18.29 -24.72 -39.25
N PRO A 35 17.65 -24.79 -40.43
CA PRO A 35 17.18 -26.04 -40.99
C PRO A 35 18.35 -26.97 -41.34
N MET A 36 18.23 -28.25 -40.99
CA MET A 36 19.28 -29.25 -41.19
C MET A 36 19.34 -29.76 -42.64
N SER A 37 18.22 -29.72 -43.36
CA SER A 37 18.05 -30.27 -44.70
C SER A 37 18.14 -29.23 -45.83
N ILE A 38 18.02 -27.94 -45.51
CA ILE A 38 18.07 -26.82 -46.46
C ILE A 38 19.07 -25.78 -45.94
N SER A 39 20.03 -25.38 -46.77
CA SER A 39 21.12 -24.47 -46.40
C SER A 39 20.63 -23.02 -46.29
N ILE A 40 19.80 -22.76 -45.28
CA ILE A 40 19.15 -21.49 -45.01
C ILE A 40 19.42 -21.10 -43.56
N CYS A 41 19.65 -19.83 -43.29
CA CYS A 41 19.79 -19.26 -41.95
C CYS A 41 18.67 -18.25 -41.72
N GLU A 42 17.96 -18.39 -40.61
CA GLU A 42 16.86 -17.51 -40.18
C GLU A 42 17.30 -16.78 -38.91
N LEU A 43 17.63 -15.49 -38.99
CA LEU A 43 17.97 -14.68 -37.83
C LEU A 43 16.70 -14.15 -37.16
N ASN A 44 16.65 -14.26 -35.83
CA ASN A 44 15.53 -13.87 -34.99
C ASN A 44 15.88 -12.70 -34.08
N ASN A 45 14.92 -11.80 -33.86
CA ASN A 45 15.05 -10.63 -33.01
C ASN A 45 14.62 -10.88 -31.54
N SER A 46 14.28 -12.12 -31.18
CA SER A 46 13.92 -12.53 -29.81
C SER A 46 14.57 -13.86 -29.43
N THR A 47 14.43 -14.31 -28.18
CA THR A 47 14.91 -15.62 -27.69
C THR A 47 13.75 -16.50 -27.19
N ARG A 48 14.03 -17.76 -26.86
CA ARG A 48 13.01 -18.65 -26.29
C ARG A 48 12.70 -18.30 -24.83
N GLU A 49 13.63 -17.67 -24.13
CA GLU A 49 13.48 -17.22 -22.74
C GLU A 49 12.53 -16.01 -22.67
N THR A 50 12.55 -15.14 -23.69
CA THR A 50 11.65 -13.99 -23.81
C THR A 50 10.28 -14.37 -24.40
N ARG A 51 10.21 -15.40 -25.25
CA ARG A 51 8.99 -15.85 -25.95
C ARG A 51 8.83 -17.38 -25.91
N PRO A 52 8.60 -17.96 -24.72
CA PRO A 52 8.45 -19.41 -24.57
C PRO A 52 7.24 -19.97 -25.34
N GLU A 53 6.17 -19.18 -25.51
CA GLU A 53 4.97 -19.53 -26.26
C GLU A 53 5.21 -19.72 -27.77
N ASP A 54 6.19 -19.00 -28.33
CA ASP A 54 6.52 -19.04 -29.76
C ASP A 54 7.61 -20.09 -30.08
N PHE A 55 8.13 -20.76 -29.06
CA PHE A 55 9.15 -21.78 -29.20
C PHE A 55 8.53 -23.16 -29.45
N VAL A 56 8.69 -23.67 -30.67
CA VAL A 56 8.11 -24.95 -31.11
C VAL A 56 9.19 -25.97 -31.37
N GLN A 57 8.99 -27.20 -30.92
CA GLN A 57 9.88 -28.31 -31.24
C GLN A 57 9.75 -28.68 -32.72
N ASP A 58 10.87 -28.64 -33.46
CA ASP A 58 10.94 -29.00 -34.88
C ASP A 58 12.15 -29.94 -35.06
N LYS A 59 11.92 -31.10 -35.69
CA LYS A 59 12.96 -32.14 -35.86
C LYS A 59 13.92 -31.82 -37.00
N GLU A 60 13.53 -30.95 -37.94
CA GLU A 60 14.30 -30.58 -39.12
C GLU A 60 15.09 -29.26 -38.91
N ARG A 61 14.95 -28.60 -37.75
CA ARG A 61 15.58 -27.30 -37.46
C ARG A 61 16.18 -27.27 -36.08
N TYR A 62 17.42 -26.80 -35.95
CA TYR A 62 18.00 -26.47 -34.65
C TYR A 62 17.95 -24.97 -34.36
N TYR A 63 17.87 -24.62 -33.07
CA TYR A 63 17.79 -23.26 -32.56
C TYR A 63 19.06 -22.94 -31.77
N MET A 64 19.61 -21.74 -31.93
CA MET A 64 20.71 -21.25 -31.10
C MET A 64 20.49 -19.79 -30.68
N ALA A 65 20.70 -19.52 -29.39
CA ALA A 65 20.71 -18.16 -28.84
C ALA A 65 22.09 -17.49 -29.03
N LYS A 66 22.10 -16.17 -29.19
CA LYS A 66 23.34 -15.37 -29.23
C LYS A 66 23.88 -15.22 -27.80
N GLY A 67 25.12 -15.65 -27.57
CA GLY A 67 25.76 -15.61 -26.24
C GLY A 67 26.44 -14.27 -25.92
N SER A 68 27.76 -14.31 -25.74
CA SER A 68 28.62 -13.26 -25.15
C SER A 68 28.73 -11.89 -25.85
N ARG A 69 27.92 -11.62 -26.88
CA ARG A 69 27.83 -10.31 -27.57
C ARG A 69 26.38 -9.88 -27.84
N ARG A 70 25.42 -10.48 -27.15
CA ARG A 70 24.00 -10.15 -27.31
C ARG A 70 23.71 -8.83 -26.61
N VAL A 71 22.99 -7.95 -27.29
CA VAL A 71 22.52 -6.69 -26.73
C VAL A 71 21.18 -6.95 -26.03
N PRO A 72 21.01 -6.59 -24.75
CA PRO A 72 19.73 -6.74 -24.04
C PRO A 72 18.58 -6.06 -24.78
N LEU A 73 17.40 -6.70 -24.84
CA LEU A 73 16.21 -6.08 -25.43
C LEU A 73 15.89 -4.75 -24.71
N GLY A 74 15.63 -3.69 -25.47
CA GLY A 74 15.31 -2.36 -24.97
C GLY A 74 16.51 -1.55 -24.44
N SER A 75 17.73 -2.10 -24.39
CA SER A 75 18.91 -1.32 -23.95
C SER A 75 19.33 -0.23 -24.94
N ILE A 76 18.98 -0.39 -26.20
CA ILE A 76 19.14 0.57 -27.29
C ILE A 76 17.86 0.56 -28.14
N PRO A 77 17.63 1.57 -29.02
CA PRO A 77 16.44 1.59 -29.88
C PRO A 77 16.29 0.35 -30.76
N GLU A 78 17.39 -0.35 -31.03
CA GLU A 78 17.47 -1.47 -31.97
C GLU A 78 18.36 -2.60 -31.40
N PRO A 79 17.80 -3.57 -30.65
CA PRO A 79 16.40 -4.00 -30.62
C PRO A 79 15.57 -3.45 -29.44
N PRO A 80 14.33 -2.94 -29.69
CA PRO A 80 13.43 -2.53 -28.62
C PRO A 80 12.80 -3.75 -27.93
N ALA A 81 12.28 -3.57 -26.72
CA ALA A 81 11.44 -4.58 -26.04
C ALA A 81 9.96 -4.24 -26.23
N ASP A 82 9.05 -5.21 -26.27
CA ASP A 82 7.61 -4.94 -26.28
C ASP A 82 7.13 -4.46 -24.88
N SER A 83 7.84 -4.84 -23.80
CA SER A 83 7.54 -4.41 -22.42
C SER A 83 8.76 -4.51 -21.49
N CYS A 84 8.66 -3.91 -20.30
CA CYS A 84 9.68 -4.03 -19.25
C CYS A 84 9.88 -5.47 -18.76
N ILE A 85 8.81 -6.27 -18.75
CA ILE A 85 8.87 -7.71 -18.43
C ILE A 85 9.72 -8.45 -19.48
N GLU A 86 9.60 -8.11 -20.75
CA GLU A 86 10.41 -8.72 -21.81
C GLU A 86 11.89 -8.36 -21.67
N THR A 87 12.20 -7.12 -21.31
CA THR A 87 13.57 -6.71 -20.95
C THR A 87 14.11 -7.52 -19.77
N LYS A 88 13.31 -7.69 -18.72
CA LYS A 88 13.68 -8.48 -17.53
C LYS A 88 13.94 -9.95 -17.87
N ALA A 89 13.09 -10.54 -18.72
CA ALA A 89 13.24 -11.91 -19.20
C ALA A 89 14.47 -12.08 -20.10
N SER A 90 14.77 -11.10 -20.96
CA SER A 90 15.98 -11.08 -21.79
C SER A 90 17.23 -11.26 -20.95
N GLU A 91 17.32 -10.61 -19.79
CA GLU A 91 18.50 -10.67 -18.91
C GLU A 91 18.44 -11.79 -17.86
N GLY A 92 17.57 -12.79 -18.05
CA GLY A 92 17.44 -13.90 -17.09
C GLY A 92 17.00 -13.46 -15.69
N GLY A 93 16.25 -12.35 -15.60
CA GLY A 93 15.79 -11.77 -14.34
C GLY A 93 16.75 -10.78 -13.68
N GLN A 94 17.92 -10.51 -14.27
CA GLN A 94 18.95 -9.62 -13.69
C GLN A 94 18.94 -8.18 -14.25
N ALA A 95 17.91 -7.79 -15.02
CA ALA A 95 17.81 -6.44 -15.55
C ALA A 95 17.74 -5.39 -14.41
N LEU A 96 18.42 -4.25 -14.59
CA LEU A 96 18.42 -3.16 -13.62
C LEU A 96 17.25 -2.21 -13.88
N SER A 97 16.71 -1.58 -12.83
CA SER A 97 15.72 -0.53 -12.97
C SER A 97 16.34 0.69 -13.67
N ALA A 98 15.89 0.99 -14.89
CA ALA A 98 16.45 2.03 -15.76
C ALA A 98 15.46 2.41 -16.87
N ASN A 99 15.85 3.35 -17.74
CA ASN A 99 15.09 3.66 -18.94
C ASN A 99 15.42 2.67 -20.07
N TYR A 100 14.39 2.08 -20.67
CA TYR A 100 14.50 1.15 -21.78
C TYR A 100 13.63 1.59 -22.96
N TRP A 101 14.05 1.21 -24.16
CA TRP A 101 13.34 1.45 -25.41
C TRP A 101 12.26 0.40 -25.61
N LEU A 102 11.00 0.83 -25.55
CA LEU A 102 9.83 -0.03 -25.68
C LEU A 102 9.06 0.24 -26.99
N ASP A 103 8.58 -0.81 -27.66
CA ASP A 103 7.64 -0.74 -28.79
C ASP A 103 6.55 -1.81 -28.64
N SER A 104 5.60 -1.56 -27.73
CA SER A 104 4.49 -2.48 -27.45
C SER A 104 3.60 -2.76 -28.67
N THR A 105 3.58 -1.86 -29.64
CA THR A 105 2.78 -1.97 -30.87
C THR A 105 3.49 -2.67 -32.03
N ARG A 106 4.81 -2.94 -31.91
CA ARG A 106 5.66 -3.41 -33.00
C ARG A 106 5.56 -2.53 -34.25
N SER A 107 5.39 -1.23 -34.03
CA SER A 107 5.22 -0.24 -35.10
C SER A 107 6.54 0.14 -35.77
N GLY A 108 7.67 -0.23 -35.17
CA GLY A 108 9.01 0.21 -35.54
C GLY A 108 9.42 1.53 -34.88
N ASN A 109 8.54 2.13 -34.05
CA ASN A 109 8.80 3.37 -33.32
C ASN A 109 8.93 3.08 -31.82
N SER A 110 10.17 3.01 -31.34
CA SER A 110 10.46 2.77 -29.92
C SER A 110 10.40 4.06 -29.10
N ILE A 111 9.76 4.01 -27.92
CA ILE A 111 9.72 5.08 -26.93
C ILE A 111 10.63 4.76 -25.75
N LEU A 112 11.24 5.78 -25.13
CA LEU A 112 12.05 5.58 -23.93
C LEU A 112 11.15 5.64 -22.68
N ALA A 113 11.03 4.53 -21.96
CA ALA A 113 10.20 4.40 -20.77
C ALA A 113 11.01 3.87 -19.57
N ARG A 114 10.66 4.30 -18.36
CA ARG A 114 11.33 3.85 -17.13
C ARG A 114 10.74 2.53 -16.66
N CYS A 115 11.56 1.48 -16.64
CA CYS A 115 11.21 0.19 -16.08
C CYS A 115 11.77 0.04 -14.67
N ASP A 116 10.93 -0.28 -13.69
CA ASP A 116 11.40 -0.67 -12.36
C ASP A 116 11.47 -2.19 -12.22
N MET A 117 12.62 -2.76 -12.58
CA MET A 117 12.81 -4.22 -12.63
C MET A 117 12.61 -4.94 -11.28
N LYS A 118 12.56 -4.21 -10.16
CA LYS A 118 12.22 -4.77 -8.84
C LYS A 118 10.72 -5.07 -8.70
N THR A 119 9.86 -4.26 -9.31
CA THR A 119 8.39 -4.32 -9.16
C THR A 119 7.68 -4.87 -10.39
N GLU A 120 8.32 -4.80 -11.56
CA GLU A 120 7.79 -5.30 -12.84
C GLU A 120 7.56 -6.83 -12.81
N GLY A 121 6.32 -7.22 -13.10
CA GLY A 121 5.85 -8.62 -13.14
C GLY A 121 5.28 -9.16 -11.83
N PHE A 122 5.25 -8.37 -10.74
CA PHE A 122 4.70 -8.82 -9.45
C PHE A 122 3.19 -9.07 -9.53
N THR A 123 2.77 -10.30 -9.22
CA THR A 123 1.35 -10.70 -9.15
C THR A 123 1.06 -11.44 -7.84
N ALA A 124 0.12 -10.90 -7.04
CA ALA A 124 -0.41 -11.59 -5.87
C ALA A 124 -1.84 -12.08 -6.13
N VAL A 125 -2.08 -13.39 -5.99
CA VAL A 125 -3.38 -14.02 -6.19
C VAL A 125 -3.89 -14.59 -4.88
N PHE A 126 -4.95 -13.99 -4.34
CA PHE A 126 -5.60 -14.41 -3.11
C PHE A 126 -6.80 -15.30 -3.40
N THR A 127 -6.86 -16.43 -2.73
CA THR A 127 -7.95 -17.40 -2.87
C THR A 127 -8.64 -17.63 -1.52
N ASN A 128 -9.70 -18.44 -1.50
CA ASN A 128 -10.36 -18.87 -0.27
C ASN A 128 -9.55 -19.90 0.55
N LEU A 129 -8.31 -20.23 0.14
CA LEU A 129 -7.42 -21.18 0.83
C LEU A 129 -8.05 -22.57 1.07
N GLY A 130 -8.94 -22.99 0.16
CA GLY A 130 -9.70 -24.24 0.29
C GLY A 130 -10.84 -24.21 1.32
N GLY A 131 -11.11 -23.08 1.96
CA GLY A 131 -12.22 -22.90 2.90
C GLY A 131 -13.58 -23.12 2.23
N ARG A 132 -14.47 -23.87 2.88
CA ARG A 132 -15.83 -24.17 2.39
C ARG A 132 -16.93 -23.97 3.44
N VAL A 133 -16.59 -23.35 4.57
CA VAL A 133 -17.48 -23.17 5.72
C VAL A 133 -17.65 -21.69 6.03
N ARG A 134 -18.72 -21.36 6.77
CA ARG A 134 -19.11 -19.98 7.07
C ARG A 134 -18.03 -19.15 7.79
N GLN A 135 -17.09 -19.78 8.50
CA GLN A 135 -16.07 -19.12 9.32
C GLN A 135 -14.83 -18.64 8.54
N GLY A 136 -14.69 -19.02 7.27
CA GLY A 136 -13.47 -18.73 6.52
C GLY A 136 -12.45 -19.87 6.59
N PRO A 137 -11.26 -19.69 5.98
CA PRO A 137 -10.14 -20.62 6.16
C PRO A 137 -9.46 -20.45 7.52
N ASP A 138 -8.93 -21.55 8.07
CA ASP A 138 -8.25 -21.57 9.38
C ASP A 138 -6.71 -21.62 9.26
N SER A 139 -6.17 -21.88 8.07
CA SER A 139 -4.72 -21.88 7.82
C SER A 139 -4.37 -21.56 6.36
N ILE A 140 -3.16 -21.04 6.13
CA ILE A 140 -2.60 -20.75 4.79
C ILE A 140 -2.03 -22.01 4.12
N GLY A 141 -1.51 -22.97 4.90
CA GLY A 141 -0.87 -24.17 4.36
C GLY A 141 0.28 -23.85 3.39
N SER A 142 0.37 -24.61 2.29
CA SER A 142 1.36 -24.40 1.21
C SER A 142 0.76 -23.69 -0.02
N TYR A 143 -0.40 -23.05 0.10
CA TYR A 143 -1.14 -22.49 -1.05
C TYR A 143 -0.35 -21.39 -1.78
N TYR A 144 0.45 -20.61 -1.05
CA TYR A 144 1.24 -19.51 -1.60
C TYR A 144 2.73 -19.84 -1.78
N THR A 145 3.14 -21.07 -1.46
CA THR A 145 4.55 -21.48 -1.61
C THR A 145 4.98 -21.38 -3.08
N GLY A 146 6.04 -20.61 -3.33
CA GLY A 146 6.56 -20.38 -4.68
C GLY A 146 5.78 -19.38 -5.55
N GLN A 147 4.82 -18.64 -4.97
CA GLN A 147 4.19 -17.48 -5.61
C GLN A 147 4.92 -16.18 -5.23
N ASP A 148 4.69 -15.08 -5.95
CA ASP A 148 5.42 -13.81 -5.70
C ASP A 148 5.22 -13.23 -4.29
N HIS A 149 4.12 -13.60 -3.63
CA HIS A 149 3.75 -13.16 -2.29
C HIS A 149 3.96 -14.24 -1.22
N ASP A 150 4.78 -15.26 -1.50
CA ASP A 150 5.17 -16.28 -0.53
C ASP A 150 5.81 -15.63 0.72
N GLY A 151 5.39 -16.08 1.91
CA GLY A 151 5.82 -15.53 3.19
C GLY A 151 5.32 -14.11 3.53
N GLN A 152 4.51 -13.46 2.68
CA GLN A 152 4.03 -12.08 2.89
C GLN A 152 2.60 -12.01 3.47
N VAL A 153 1.96 -13.16 3.71
CA VAL A 153 0.55 -13.23 4.13
C VAL A 153 0.43 -13.89 5.49
N ALA A 154 -0.26 -13.24 6.41
CA ALA A 154 -0.72 -13.81 7.67
C ALA A 154 -2.25 -14.04 7.62
N LEU A 155 -2.79 -14.88 8.49
CA LEU A 155 -4.23 -15.18 8.54
C LEU A 155 -4.79 -14.81 9.92
N SER A 156 -5.94 -14.12 9.94
CA SER A 156 -6.65 -13.75 11.16
C SER A 156 -8.15 -13.87 10.93
N SER A 157 -8.81 -14.80 11.61
CA SER A 157 -10.27 -15.03 11.49
C SER A 157 -10.75 -15.20 10.03
N GLY A 158 -10.02 -15.98 9.23
CA GLY A 158 -10.32 -16.17 7.80
C GLY A 158 -9.92 -15.01 6.88
N ILE A 159 -9.49 -13.87 7.42
CA ILE A 159 -9.01 -12.70 6.66
C ILE A 159 -7.50 -12.79 6.48
N GLN A 160 -7.05 -12.62 5.24
CA GLN A 160 -5.65 -12.65 4.86
C GLN A 160 -5.05 -11.25 5.01
N LEU A 161 -4.02 -11.12 5.82
CA LEU A 161 -3.28 -9.89 6.07
C LEU A 161 -2.04 -9.92 5.19
N TRP A 162 -2.05 -9.19 4.08
CA TRP A 162 -0.94 -9.11 3.14
C TRP A 162 -0.11 -7.86 3.40
N THR A 163 1.20 -8.04 3.57
CA THR A 163 2.16 -6.94 3.66
C THR A 163 2.65 -6.57 2.26
N VAL A 164 2.38 -5.33 1.85
CA VAL A 164 2.75 -4.83 0.52
C VAL A 164 4.29 -4.79 0.39
N PRO A 165 4.88 -5.50 -0.59
CA PRO A 165 6.33 -5.61 -0.70
C PRO A 165 6.99 -4.37 -1.30
N HIS A 166 6.24 -3.59 -2.09
CA HIS A 166 6.76 -2.45 -2.84
C HIS A 166 5.74 -1.31 -2.92
N THR A 167 6.21 -0.07 -2.79
CA THR A 167 5.37 1.12 -3.03
C THR A 167 5.13 1.29 -4.53
N GLY A 168 3.88 1.52 -4.95
CA GLY A 168 3.54 1.76 -6.35
C GLY A 168 2.04 1.70 -6.64
N GLU A 169 1.70 1.85 -7.91
CA GLU A 169 0.34 1.59 -8.40
C GLU A 169 0.11 0.07 -8.50
N TYR A 170 -1.05 -0.39 -8.02
CA TYR A 170 -1.51 -1.76 -8.14
C TYR A 170 -2.89 -1.76 -8.80
N ARG A 171 -3.02 -2.50 -9.89
CA ARG A 171 -4.31 -2.92 -10.43
C ARG A 171 -4.84 -4.06 -9.57
N ILE A 172 -5.97 -3.83 -8.91
CA ILE A 172 -6.63 -4.82 -8.07
C ILE A 172 -7.91 -5.27 -8.76
N GLU A 173 -8.06 -6.59 -8.92
CA GLU A 173 -9.27 -7.26 -9.39
C GLU A 173 -9.88 -8.05 -8.23
N ALA A 174 -11.15 -7.79 -7.91
CA ALA A 174 -11.89 -8.50 -6.87
C ALA A 174 -13.14 -9.14 -7.46
N ILE A 175 -13.38 -10.43 -7.14
CA ILE A 175 -14.54 -11.17 -7.62
C ILE A 175 -15.33 -11.73 -6.44
N GLY A 176 -16.62 -11.41 -6.37
CA GLY A 176 -17.55 -11.92 -5.37
C GLY A 176 -17.88 -13.40 -5.60
N ALA A 177 -18.28 -14.10 -4.54
CA ALA A 177 -18.64 -15.51 -4.65
C ALA A 177 -20.07 -15.69 -5.19
N SER A 178 -20.28 -16.83 -5.85
CA SER A 178 -21.63 -17.24 -6.26
C SER A 178 -22.51 -17.65 -5.08
N GLY A 179 -23.81 -17.46 -5.20
CA GLY A 179 -24.80 -18.05 -4.30
C GLY A 179 -24.92 -19.56 -4.47
N GLY A 180 -25.54 -20.21 -3.48
CA GLY A 180 -25.94 -21.61 -3.59
C GLY A 180 -27.23 -21.79 -4.41
N PHE A 181 -27.56 -23.04 -4.73
CA PHE A 181 -28.79 -23.39 -5.44
C PHE A 181 -29.55 -24.53 -4.74
N GLY A 182 -30.88 -24.47 -4.78
CA GLY A 182 -31.76 -25.57 -4.36
C GLY A 182 -31.72 -26.77 -5.32
N LYS A 183 -31.98 -27.99 -4.82
CA LYS A 183 -31.98 -29.22 -5.64
C LYS A 183 -32.97 -29.18 -6.81
N ASP A 184 -34.10 -28.52 -6.62
CA ASP A 184 -35.23 -28.42 -7.56
C ASP A 184 -35.05 -27.34 -8.64
N SER A 185 -34.01 -26.52 -8.55
CA SER A 185 -33.70 -25.52 -9.59
C SER A 185 -33.22 -26.20 -10.87
N ILE A 186 -33.71 -25.75 -12.03
CA ILE A 186 -33.19 -26.20 -13.34
C ILE A 186 -31.80 -25.60 -13.55
N ILE A 187 -31.61 -24.34 -13.12
CA ILE A 187 -30.30 -23.69 -13.07
C ILE A 187 -29.53 -24.22 -11.85
N LYS A 188 -28.35 -24.80 -12.10
CA LYS A 188 -27.46 -25.36 -11.07
C LYS A 188 -26.39 -24.38 -10.58
N ASN A 189 -26.64 -23.09 -10.80
CA ASN A 189 -25.79 -21.97 -10.46
C ASN A 189 -26.66 -20.98 -9.67
N GLY A 190 -26.21 -20.53 -8.49
CA GLY A 190 -26.92 -19.50 -7.73
C GLY A 190 -26.78 -18.12 -8.36
N GLY A 191 -27.11 -17.07 -7.60
CA GLY A 191 -26.76 -15.71 -7.99
C GLY A 191 -25.27 -15.58 -8.28
N ARG A 192 -24.91 -14.85 -9.32
CA ARG A 192 -23.52 -14.67 -9.77
C ARG A 192 -22.85 -13.60 -8.94
N GLY A 193 -21.57 -13.76 -8.60
CA GLY A 193 -20.80 -12.69 -7.95
C GLY A 193 -20.44 -11.58 -8.95
N ALA A 194 -20.25 -10.35 -8.45
CA ALA A 194 -19.74 -9.22 -9.23
C ALA A 194 -18.23 -9.34 -9.45
N ARG A 195 -17.71 -8.64 -10.48
CA ARG A 195 -16.29 -8.45 -10.75
C ARG A 195 -15.98 -6.96 -10.75
N MET A 196 -15.01 -6.56 -9.94
CA MET A 196 -14.61 -5.17 -9.76
C MET A 196 -13.12 -5.04 -10.07
N ILE A 197 -12.74 -4.04 -10.86
CA ILE A 197 -11.33 -3.76 -11.17
C ILE A 197 -11.06 -2.28 -10.98
N GLY A 198 -9.95 -1.93 -10.32
CA GLY A 198 -9.48 -0.56 -10.19
C GLY A 198 -7.98 -0.47 -9.94
N ASN A 199 -7.40 0.69 -10.16
CA ASN A 199 -6.00 1.00 -9.85
C ASN A 199 -5.89 1.76 -8.53
N PHE A 200 -4.92 1.38 -7.71
CA PHE A 200 -4.72 1.87 -6.35
C PHE A 200 -3.24 2.10 -6.04
N HIS A 201 -2.92 3.24 -5.44
CA HIS A 201 -1.60 3.48 -4.89
C HIS A 201 -1.45 2.75 -3.55
N LEU A 202 -0.54 1.78 -3.46
CA LEU A 202 -0.20 1.09 -2.21
C LEU A 202 1.24 1.41 -1.80
N THR A 203 1.47 1.48 -0.50
CA THR A 203 2.79 1.78 0.07
C THR A 203 3.45 0.53 0.62
N LYS A 204 4.78 0.42 0.48
CA LYS A 204 5.55 -0.68 1.06
C LYS A 204 5.29 -0.78 2.57
N ASP A 205 5.20 -2.02 3.05
CA ASP A 205 4.93 -2.40 4.45
C ASP A 205 3.51 -2.05 4.93
N GLU A 206 2.67 -1.49 4.06
CA GLU A 206 1.23 -1.34 4.32
C GLU A 206 0.57 -2.72 4.43
N ILE A 207 -0.35 -2.86 5.38
CA ILE A 207 -1.13 -4.09 5.56
C ILE A 207 -2.47 -3.95 4.86
N ILE A 208 -2.66 -4.78 3.84
CA ILE A 208 -3.93 -4.93 3.12
C ILE A 208 -4.65 -6.17 3.65
N ARG A 209 -5.90 -5.97 4.06
CA ARG A 209 -6.78 -7.05 4.50
C ARG A 209 -7.58 -7.56 3.30
N VAL A 210 -7.41 -8.84 2.98
CA VAL A 210 -8.09 -9.53 1.89
C VAL A 210 -9.00 -10.61 2.46
N LEU A 211 -10.30 -10.42 2.34
CA LEU A 211 -11.31 -11.44 2.63
C LEU A 211 -11.83 -11.95 1.31
N VAL A 212 -11.61 -13.24 1.01
CA VAL A 212 -12.10 -13.86 -0.22
C VAL A 212 -13.44 -14.54 0.05
N GLY A 213 -14.48 -14.08 -0.65
CA GLY A 213 -15.84 -14.59 -0.48
C GLY A 213 -15.93 -16.08 -0.81
N GLN A 214 -16.73 -16.82 -0.05
CA GLN A 214 -17.00 -18.22 -0.31
C GLN A 214 -18.41 -18.43 -0.88
N LYS A 215 -18.54 -19.48 -1.70
CA LYS A 215 -19.80 -19.85 -2.31
C LYS A 215 -20.82 -20.23 -1.24
N GLY A 216 -22.07 -19.79 -1.42
CA GLY A 216 -23.18 -20.25 -0.58
C GLY A 216 -23.42 -21.75 -0.74
N GLU A 217 -23.66 -22.46 0.36
CA GLU A 217 -23.84 -23.91 0.30
C GLU A 217 -25.18 -24.31 -0.35
N ARG A 218 -25.17 -25.46 -1.02
CA ARG A 218 -26.33 -26.07 -1.68
C ARG A 218 -27.35 -26.57 -0.65
N GLY A 219 -28.64 -26.40 -0.92
CA GLY A 219 -29.72 -27.00 -0.13
C GLY A 219 -29.78 -28.53 -0.20
N THR A 220 -30.21 -29.18 0.89
CA THR A 220 -30.41 -30.65 0.96
C THR A 220 -31.78 -31.11 0.45
N HIS A 221 -32.05 -32.42 0.48
CA HIS A 221 -33.31 -33.02 -0.02
C HIS A 221 -34.58 -32.49 0.68
N TYR A 222 -34.46 -31.99 1.91
CA TYR A 222 -35.57 -31.39 2.66
C TYR A 222 -35.61 -29.85 2.55
N GLU A 223 -34.48 -29.23 2.21
CA GLU A 223 -34.26 -27.79 2.15
C GLU A 223 -34.14 -27.35 0.68
N GLN A 224 -35.26 -27.01 0.04
CA GLN A 224 -35.33 -26.62 -1.38
C GLN A 224 -34.66 -25.27 -1.72
N THR A 225 -33.92 -24.68 -0.77
CA THR A 225 -33.37 -23.32 -0.82
C THR A 225 -31.87 -23.33 -0.50
N ALA A 226 -31.17 -22.23 -0.76
CA ALA A 226 -29.72 -22.14 -0.57
C ALA A 226 -29.29 -20.81 0.05
N GLY A 227 -28.09 -20.80 0.63
CA GLY A 227 -27.49 -19.60 1.21
C GLY A 227 -26.87 -18.68 0.16
N GLY A 228 -26.68 -17.42 0.54
CA GLY A 228 -25.99 -16.43 -0.27
C GLY A 228 -24.47 -16.66 -0.29
N GLY A 229 -23.84 -16.25 -1.38
CA GLY A 229 -22.38 -16.17 -1.49
C GLY A 229 -21.84 -14.96 -0.76
N GLY A 230 -20.63 -15.06 -0.23
CA GLY A 230 -19.97 -13.93 0.41
C GLY A 230 -19.35 -12.96 -0.58
N GLY A 231 -19.22 -11.71 -0.15
CA GLY A 231 -18.46 -10.69 -0.85
C GLY A 231 -16.95 -10.92 -0.71
N THR A 232 -16.19 -10.38 -1.66
CA THR A 232 -14.73 -10.31 -1.59
C THR A 232 -14.32 -8.89 -1.25
N PHE A 233 -13.53 -8.72 -0.20
CA PHE A 233 -13.17 -7.42 0.37
C PHE A 233 -11.66 -7.23 0.31
N VAL A 234 -11.23 -6.10 -0.25
CA VAL A 234 -9.85 -5.62 -0.19
C VAL A 234 -9.87 -4.28 0.53
N VAL A 235 -9.26 -4.25 1.72
CA VAL A 235 -9.43 -3.16 2.69
C VAL A 235 -8.08 -2.70 3.20
N ARG A 236 -7.84 -1.40 3.11
CA ARG A 236 -6.69 -0.71 3.73
C ARG A 236 -6.95 -0.56 5.23
N GLY A 237 -5.97 -0.93 6.05
CA GLY A 237 -6.16 -0.89 7.50
C GLY A 237 -7.33 -1.78 7.92
N SER A 238 -8.17 -1.33 8.87
CA SER A 238 -9.27 -2.14 9.43
C SER A 238 -10.64 -1.87 8.83
N ASN A 239 -10.84 -0.73 8.19
CA ASN A 239 -12.16 -0.17 7.93
C ASN A 239 -12.20 0.76 6.69
N THR A 240 -11.13 0.85 5.90
CA THR A 240 -11.07 1.71 4.70
C THR A 240 -11.15 0.81 3.46
N PRO A 241 -12.34 0.61 2.87
CA PRO A 241 -12.48 -0.27 1.71
C PRO A 241 -11.75 0.34 0.51
N LEU A 242 -10.97 -0.47 -0.21
CA LEU A 242 -10.37 -0.07 -1.49
C LEU A 242 -11.29 -0.54 -2.63
N ILE A 243 -11.56 -1.85 -2.63
CA ILE A 243 -12.43 -2.50 -3.60
C ILE A 243 -13.14 -3.68 -2.96
N ILE A 244 -14.44 -3.78 -3.21
CA ILE A 244 -15.31 -4.84 -2.69
C ILE A 244 -16.20 -5.32 -3.83
N ALA A 245 -16.23 -6.63 -4.05
CA ALA A 245 -17.11 -7.26 -5.01
C ALA A 245 -18.25 -8.01 -4.30
N GLY A 246 -19.48 -7.64 -4.63
CA GLY A 246 -20.69 -8.25 -4.07
C GLY A 246 -20.86 -9.72 -4.45
N GLY A 247 -21.22 -10.54 -3.47
CA GLY A 247 -21.58 -11.95 -3.65
C GLY A 247 -23.01 -12.10 -4.17
N GLY A 248 -23.28 -13.21 -4.87
CA GLY A 248 -24.61 -13.51 -5.37
C GLY A 248 -25.54 -14.11 -4.31
N GLY A 249 -26.84 -13.84 -4.41
CA GLY A 249 -27.85 -14.42 -3.53
C GLY A 249 -28.14 -15.90 -3.83
N GLY A 250 -28.68 -16.62 -2.84
CA GLY A 250 -29.13 -18.00 -3.00
C GLY A 250 -30.38 -18.10 -3.85
N ILE A 251 -30.62 -19.26 -4.48
CA ILE A 251 -31.82 -19.47 -5.33
C ILE A 251 -32.66 -20.69 -4.93
N LYS A 252 -33.96 -20.62 -5.21
CA LYS A 252 -34.96 -21.67 -4.97
C LYS A 252 -35.85 -21.89 -6.21
N ALA A 253 -35.81 -23.12 -6.74
CA ALA A 253 -36.59 -23.63 -7.87
C ALA A 253 -36.66 -22.70 -9.11
N MET A 254 -35.59 -21.96 -9.39
CA MET A 254 -35.53 -21.07 -10.56
C MET A 254 -35.22 -21.84 -11.84
N SER A 255 -35.96 -21.51 -12.90
CA SER A 255 -35.76 -22.01 -14.28
C SER A 255 -34.96 -21.04 -15.16
N GLU A 256 -34.94 -19.76 -14.81
CA GLU A 256 -34.28 -18.66 -15.53
C GLU A 256 -33.47 -17.79 -14.56
N GLN A 257 -32.39 -17.18 -15.06
CA GLN A 257 -31.47 -16.39 -14.27
C GLN A 257 -32.06 -14.99 -14.04
N ASN A 258 -32.12 -14.53 -12.79
CA ASN A 258 -32.61 -13.19 -12.47
C ASN A 258 -31.43 -12.34 -11.93
N MET A 259 -31.24 -11.18 -12.56
CA MET A 259 -30.19 -10.21 -12.24
C MET A 259 -30.29 -9.65 -10.82
N GLU A 260 -31.47 -9.64 -10.19
CA GLU A 260 -31.63 -9.23 -8.78
C GLU A 260 -30.88 -10.16 -7.83
N CYS A 261 -30.72 -11.43 -8.21
CA CYS A 261 -29.97 -12.41 -7.42
C CYS A 261 -28.45 -12.28 -7.62
N ASP A 262 -28.01 -11.59 -8.67
CA ASP A 262 -26.60 -11.41 -8.97
C ASP A 262 -26.03 -10.24 -8.16
N GLY A 263 -24.74 -10.33 -7.79
CA GLY A 263 -24.02 -9.26 -7.11
C GLY A 263 -24.04 -7.99 -7.97
N SER A 264 -24.40 -6.87 -7.35
CA SER A 264 -24.52 -5.57 -7.97
C SER A 264 -23.14 -4.91 -8.09
N THR A 265 -22.88 -4.18 -9.18
CA THR A 265 -21.69 -3.32 -9.31
C THR A 265 -21.83 -2.00 -8.55
N ASN A 266 -23.04 -1.66 -8.11
CA ASN A 266 -23.32 -0.46 -7.33
C ASN A 266 -23.13 -0.70 -5.83
N THR A 267 -22.99 0.37 -5.07
CA THR A 267 -22.90 0.33 -3.60
C THR A 267 -24.17 -0.20 -2.91
N THR A 268 -25.29 -0.24 -3.62
CA THR A 268 -26.56 -0.76 -3.13
C THR A 268 -26.68 -2.26 -3.45
N GLY A 269 -26.99 -3.05 -2.42
CA GLY A 269 -27.36 -4.46 -2.55
C GLY A 269 -28.79 -4.60 -3.08
N ASN A 270 -29.01 -5.64 -3.87
CA ASN A 270 -30.28 -5.88 -4.55
C ASN A 270 -31.35 -6.37 -3.57
N ALA A 271 -32.60 -6.08 -3.92
CA ALA A 271 -33.75 -6.69 -3.27
C ALA A 271 -33.86 -8.19 -3.60
N GLY A 272 -34.39 -8.97 -2.65
CA GLY A 272 -34.76 -10.35 -2.91
C GLY A 272 -36.04 -10.42 -3.75
N ASN A 273 -36.08 -11.36 -4.69
CA ASN A 273 -37.25 -11.53 -5.57
C ASN A 273 -38.50 -11.84 -4.71
N ASN A 274 -39.63 -11.19 -5.02
CA ASN A 274 -40.92 -11.27 -4.31
C ASN A 274 -40.97 -10.63 -2.89
N LEU A 275 -40.03 -9.75 -2.54
CA LEU A 275 -40.16 -8.82 -1.42
C LEU A 275 -40.84 -7.50 -1.85
N PRO A 276 -41.49 -6.76 -0.93
CA PRO A 276 -42.04 -5.43 -1.22
C PRO A 276 -40.95 -4.45 -1.65
N LEU A 277 -41.31 -3.55 -2.57
CA LEU A 277 -40.47 -2.44 -3.06
C LEU A 277 -39.84 -1.66 -1.89
N GLY A 278 -38.52 -1.48 -1.92
CA GLY A 278 -37.76 -0.69 -0.91
C GLY A 278 -36.91 -1.49 0.09
N SER A 279 -36.65 -2.79 -0.14
CA SER A 279 -35.73 -3.58 0.70
C SER A 279 -34.25 -3.48 0.28
N GLU A 280 -33.96 -2.69 -0.76
CA GLU A 280 -32.60 -2.37 -1.22
C GLU A 280 -31.82 -1.67 -0.11
N VAL A 281 -30.57 -2.09 0.09
CA VAL A 281 -29.73 -1.60 1.18
C VAL A 281 -28.49 -0.95 0.60
N SER A 282 -28.26 0.30 0.97
CA SER A 282 -27.13 1.11 0.51
C SER A 282 -26.21 1.51 1.67
N ASN A 283 -25.14 2.24 1.36
CA ASN A 283 -24.23 2.84 2.35
C ASN A 283 -23.51 1.85 3.26
N GLY A 284 -23.33 0.61 2.80
CA GLY A 284 -22.52 -0.37 3.49
C GLY A 284 -23.25 -1.18 4.56
N HIS A 285 -24.58 -1.08 4.63
CA HIS A 285 -25.40 -1.80 5.62
C HIS A 285 -25.71 -3.23 5.18
N GLY A 286 -26.00 -4.10 6.15
CA GLY A 286 -26.46 -5.47 5.92
C GLY A 286 -27.90 -5.54 5.40
N GLY A 287 -28.18 -6.56 4.61
CA GLY A 287 -29.44 -6.75 3.90
C GLY A 287 -30.66 -6.90 4.82
N HIS A 288 -31.78 -6.33 4.39
CA HIS A 288 -33.06 -6.44 5.10
C HIS A 288 -33.81 -7.73 4.76
N THR A 289 -34.77 -8.08 5.63
CA THR A 289 -35.64 -9.25 5.44
C THR A 289 -37.02 -9.00 6.05
N ASN A 290 -38.06 -9.61 5.49
CA ASN A 290 -39.42 -9.55 6.02
C ASN A 290 -39.59 -10.59 7.14
N LYS A 291 -39.77 -10.12 8.38
CA LYS A 291 -39.91 -10.99 9.56
C LYS A 291 -40.98 -12.07 9.33
N GLY A 292 -40.60 -13.35 9.47
CA GLY A 292 -41.51 -14.50 9.48
C GLY A 292 -41.41 -15.47 8.28
N ASP A 293 -41.17 -14.98 7.06
CA ASP A 293 -41.33 -15.77 5.81
C ASP A 293 -40.28 -15.49 4.71
N SER A 294 -39.08 -15.03 5.05
CA SER A 294 -37.94 -14.89 4.11
C SER A 294 -36.65 -15.48 4.66
N GLY A 295 -35.62 -15.60 3.80
CA GLY A 295 -34.26 -15.96 4.21
C GLY A 295 -33.57 -14.82 4.95
N ASP A 296 -32.38 -15.07 5.46
CA ASP A 296 -31.63 -14.04 6.19
C ASP A 296 -30.90 -13.09 5.24
N GLY A 297 -30.72 -11.85 5.66
CA GLY A 297 -29.97 -10.85 4.91
C GLY A 297 -28.47 -11.15 4.86
N GLY A 298 -27.80 -10.71 3.79
CA GLY A 298 -26.34 -10.70 3.72
C GLY A 298 -25.73 -9.62 4.62
N GLY A 299 -24.51 -9.82 5.10
CA GLY A 299 -23.71 -8.82 5.79
C GLY A 299 -23.20 -7.74 4.83
N GLY A 300 -23.19 -6.50 5.32
CA GLY A 300 -22.56 -5.37 4.64
C GLY A 300 -21.16 -5.09 5.20
N PHE A 301 -20.58 -3.98 4.80
CA PHE A 301 -19.29 -3.53 5.31
C PHE A 301 -19.38 -3.07 6.76
N TYR A 302 -20.41 -2.28 7.11
CA TYR A 302 -20.56 -1.66 8.43
C TYR A 302 -21.49 -2.40 9.38
N SER A 303 -22.35 -3.30 8.90
CA SER A 303 -23.31 -3.99 9.76
C SER A 303 -23.69 -5.38 9.28
N ASP A 304 -24.12 -6.19 10.24
CA ASP A 304 -24.70 -7.52 10.01
C ASP A 304 -26.00 -7.44 9.19
N GLY A 305 -26.28 -8.53 8.47
CA GLY A 305 -27.55 -8.77 7.81
C GLY A 305 -28.67 -9.02 8.82
N GLN A 306 -29.89 -8.62 8.47
CA GLN A 306 -31.04 -8.76 9.36
C GLN A 306 -31.48 -10.23 9.46
N ASN A 307 -31.77 -10.67 10.69
CA ASN A 307 -32.34 -11.99 10.96
C ASN A 307 -33.84 -12.03 10.60
N ALA A 308 -34.29 -13.07 9.92
CA ALA A 308 -35.70 -13.25 9.55
C ALA A 308 -36.59 -13.68 10.72
N SER A 309 -36.01 -14.22 11.79
CA SER A 309 -36.69 -14.69 13.02
C SER A 309 -35.82 -14.43 14.26
N THR A 310 -36.44 -14.29 15.43
CA THR A 310 -35.74 -14.13 16.72
C THR A 310 -35.37 -15.47 17.39
N ARG A 311 -35.82 -16.60 16.85
CA ARG A 311 -35.64 -17.94 17.46
C ARG A 311 -34.73 -18.89 16.66
N ASP A 312 -34.59 -18.72 15.34
CA ASP A 312 -33.79 -19.60 14.47
C ASP A 312 -33.23 -18.81 13.26
N GLY A 313 -31.93 -18.95 12.97
CA GLY A 313 -31.24 -18.31 11.83
C GLY A 313 -30.61 -16.96 12.17
N LYS A 314 -29.41 -16.70 11.62
CA LYS A 314 -28.66 -15.44 11.76
C LYS A 314 -28.26 -14.95 10.37
N GLY A 315 -28.45 -13.67 10.12
CA GLY A 315 -27.91 -13.00 8.94
C GLY A 315 -26.38 -13.09 8.89
N GLY A 316 -25.84 -12.89 7.69
CA GLY A 316 -24.40 -12.83 7.50
C GLY A 316 -23.80 -11.70 8.33
N LYS A 317 -22.67 -11.95 8.97
CA LYS A 317 -21.92 -10.92 9.69
C LYS A 317 -21.31 -9.93 8.73
N GLY A 318 -21.26 -8.67 9.14
CA GLY A 318 -20.60 -7.64 8.36
C GLY A 318 -19.08 -7.83 8.33
N TYR A 319 -18.39 -7.17 7.40
CA TYR A 319 -16.92 -7.27 7.28
C TYR A 319 -16.20 -6.90 8.59
N LEU A 320 -16.64 -5.81 9.25
CA LEU A 320 -16.06 -5.39 10.54
C LEU A 320 -16.25 -6.41 11.67
N GLU A 321 -17.20 -7.34 11.52
CA GLU A 321 -17.47 -8.47 12.42
C GLU A 321 -16.91 -9.79 11.84
N ALA A 322 -15.78 -9.70 11.13
CA ALA A 322 -15.06 -10.80 10.48
C ALA A 322 -15.79 -11.49 9.31
N GLY A 323 -16.92 -10.97 8.84
CA GLY A 323 -17.57 -11.44 7.61
C GLY A 323 -18.07 -12.88 7.66
N GLU A 324 -18.34 -13.43 8.84
CA GLU A 324 -18.88 -14.79 8.98
C GLU A 324 -20.20 -14.97 8.22
N GLY A 325 -20.35 -16.08 7.50
CA GLY A 325 -21.61 -16.43 6.84
C GLY A 325 -22.74 -16.68 7.84
N GLY A 326 -23.98 -16.41 7.44
CA GLY A 326 -25.18 -16.63 8.25
C GLY A 326 -25.41 -18.08 8.63
N ASP A 327 -26.12 -18.30 9.75
CA ASP A 327 -26.42 -19.65 10.25
C ASP A 327 -27.20 -20.43 9.17
N TYR A 328 -26.77 -21.68 8.91
CA TYR A 328 -27.27 -22.56 7.84
C TYR A 328 -26.92 -22.07 6.42
N ARG A 329 -25.74 -22.49 5.92
CA ARG A 329 -25.33 -22.46 4.49
C ARG A 329 -24.92 -21.10 3.89
N GLY A 330 -24.80 -20.04 4.70
CA GLY A 330 -24.24 -18.76 4.24
C GLY A 330 -22.73 -18.85 3.95
N GLY A 331 -22.29 -18.30 2.83
CA GLY A 331 -20.86 -18.26 2.49
C GLY A 331 -20.08 -17.23 3.33
N PHE A 332 -18.86 -17.57 3.72
CA PHE A 332 -17.92 -16.61 4.32
C PHE A 332 -17.73 -15.38 3.43
N GLY A 333 -17.65 -14.18 4.01
CA GLY A 333 -17.81 -12.90 3.34
C GLY A 333 -19.23 -12.32 3.50
N GLY A 334 -19.96 -12.73 4.54
CA GLY A 334 -21.27 -12.19 4.91
C GLY A 334 -22.44 -12.73 4.09
N GLY A 335 -22.34 -13.91 3.47
CA GLY A 335 -23.50 -14.53 2.81
C GLY A 335 -24.61 -14.87 3.81
N GLY A 336 -25.85 -14.50 3.52
CA GLY A 336 -27.02 -14.76 4.36
C GLY A 336 -27.36 -16.26 4.46
N GLY A 337 -27.85 -16.66 5.63
CA GLY A 337 -28.30 -18.02 5.93
C GLY A 337 -29.70 -18.35 5.40
N LEU A 338 -30.03 -19.64 5.42
CA LEU A 338 -31.37 -20.16 5.12
C LEU A 338 -32.08 -20.61 6.40
N ARG A 339 -33.41 -20.69 6.37
CA ARG A 339 -34.21 -21.17 7.52
C ARG A 339 -34.71 -22.60 7.30
N VAL A 340 -34.52 -23.47 8.29
CA VAL A 340 -34.78 -24.93 8.24
C VAL A 340 -36.27 -25.29 8.06
N TYR A 341 -37.20 -24.45 8.51
CA TYR A 341 -38.65 -24.72 8.43
C TYR A 341 -39.43 -23.79 7.48
N ASN A 342 -38.94 -22.56 7.19
CA ASN A 342 -39.60 -21.59 6.29
C ASN A 342 -38.64 -21.16 5.17
N LYS A 343 -38.91 -21.65 3.96
CA LYS A 343 -37.96 -21.86 2.86
C LYS A 343 -37.64 -20.60 2.03
N GLY A 344 -37.00 -19.59 2.63
CA GLY A 344 -36.45 -18.43 1.93
C GLY A 344 -34.93 -18.57 1.63
N PRO A 345 -34.43 -18.11 0.47
CA PRO A 345 -32.99 -18.09 0.18
C PRO A 345 -32.25 -16.92 0.83
N GLY A 346 -30.97 -17.11 1.16
CA GLY A 346 -30.14 -16.08 1.80
C GLY A 346 -29.64 -15.01 0.82
N GLY A 347 -29.52 -13.77 1.29
CA GLY A 347 -28.95 -12.66 0.52
C GLY A 347 -27.43 -12.75 0.37
N GLY A 348 -26.86 -12.17 -0.69
CA GLY A 348 -25.41 -12.11 -0.90
C GLY A 348 -24.72 -11.12 0.04
N GLY A 349 -23.49 -11.41 0.47
CA GLY A 349 -22.67 -10.45 1.21
C GLY A 349 -21.97 -9.45 0.28
N GLY A 350 -21.52 -8.30 0.78
CA GLY A 350 -20.86 -7.30 -0.06
C GLY A 350 -20.59 -5.99 0.67
N TYR A 351 -20.33 -4.92 -0.09
CA TYR A 351 -20.25 -3.57 0.48
C TYR A 351 -21.54 -3.27 1.21
N SER A 352 -22.69 -3.39 0.55
CA SER A 352 -23.99 -3.55 1.23
C SER A 352 -24.46 -4.99 1.07
N GLY A 353 -25.15 -5.52 2.07
CA GLY A 353 -25.72 -6.86 1.99
C GLY A 353 -26.98 -6.90 1.15
N GLY A 354 -27.18 -8.01 0.42
CA GLY A 354 -28.42 -8.26 -0.32
C GLY A 354 -29.55 -8.72 0.60
N SER A 355 -30.80 -8.40 0.25
CA SER A 355 -31.96 -8.80 1.05
C SER A 355 -32.17 -10.32 1.03
N GLY A 356 -32.72 -10.88 2.10
CA GLY A 356 -33.15 -12.28 2.11
C GLY A 356 -34.37 -12.52 1.21
N GLY A 357 -34.42 -13.64 0.48
CA GLY A 357 -35.51 -13.91 -0.46
C GLY A 357 -36.78 -14.46 0.20
N ALA A 358 -37.94 -14.21 -0.39
CA ALA A 358 -39.24 -14.66 0.14
C ALA A 358 -39.41 -16.19 0.07
N ASN A 359 -40.21 -16.76 0.97
CA ASN A 359 -40.59 -18.18 1.00
C ASN A 359 -41.70 -18.49 -0.04
N LYS A 360 -41.39 -18.30 -1.33
CA LYS A 360 -42.26 -18.68 -2.46
C LYS A 360 -41.71 -19.88 -3.23
N HIS A 361 -42.53 -20.47 -4.11
CA HIS A 361 -42.11 -21.61 -4.94
C HIS A 361 -40.90 -21.28 -5.82
N ILE A 362 -40.86 -20.08 -6.40
CA ILE A 362 -39.73 -19.54 -7.18
C ILE A 362 -39.27 -18.28 -6.46
N SER A 363 -38.00 -18.24 -6.02
CA SER A 363 -37.47 -17.11 -5.24
C SER A 363 -35.94 -17.08 -5.26
N CYS A 364 -35.36 -15.90 -5.02
CA CYS A 364 -33.94 -15.74 -4.77
C CYS A 364 -33.67 -14.63 -3.73
N GLY A 365 -32.55 -14.75 -3.03
CA GLY A 365 -32.01 -13.65 -2.24
C GLY A 365 -31.39 -12.62 -3.16
N GLY A 366 -31.40 -11.36 -2.75
CA GLY A 366 -30.74 -10.30 -3.50
C GLY A 366 -29.22 -10.46 -3.46
N GLY A 367 -28.53 -10.10 -4.54
CA GLY A 367 -27.07 -10.02 -4.53
C GLY A 367 -26.55 -8.84 -3.72
N GLY A 368 -25.35 -8.97 -3.15
CA GLY A 368 -24.68 -7.90 -2.42
C GLY A 368 -24.23 -6.75 -3.32
N GLY A 369 -24.12 -5.55 -2.75
CA GLY A 369 -23.54 -4.38 -3.40
C GLY A 369 -22.01 -4.44 -3.46
N SER A 370 -21.42 -3.72 -4.40
CA SER A 370 -19.97 -3.58 -4.59
C SER A 370 -19.48 -2.16 -4.30
N PHE A 371 -18.18 -1.99 -4.16
CA PHE A 371 -17.54 -0.69 -3.96
C PHE A 371 -16.19 -0.67 -4.67
N ASN A 372 -15.82 0.45 -5.27
CA ASN A 372 -14.53 0.61 -5.95
C ASN A 372 -14.12 2.10 -5.90
N ASP A 373 -13.09 2.40 -5.13
CA ASP A 373 -12.51 3.75 -4.99
C ASP A 373 -11.27 3.95 -5.89
N GLY A 374 -10.97 2.96 -6.74
CA GLY A 374 -9.82 2.99 -7.62
C GLY A 374 -10.04 3.80 -8.88
N THR A 375 -8.96 4.19 -9.54
CA THR A 375 -9.02 4.80 -10.89
C THR A 375 -9.09 3.72 -11.98
N ASN A 376 -9.39 4.11 -13.23
CA ASN A 376 -9.45 3.18 -14.39
C ASN A 376 -10.36 1.95 -14.18
N GLN A 377 -11.58 2.20 -13.68
CA GLN A 377 -12.46 1.13 -13.25
C GLN A 377 -13.02 0.31 -14.42
N ARG A 378 -13.09 -1.01 -14.24
CA ARG A 378 -13.84 -1.92 -15.11
C ARG A 378 -14.64 -2.87 -14.24
N ASN A 379 -15.92 -2.57 -14.10
CA ASN A 379 -16.82 -3.29 -13.21
C ASN A 379 -17.85 -4.05 -14.06
N GLU A 380 -18.04 -5.33 -13.77
CA GLU A 380 -18.95 -6.20 -14.49
C GLU A 380 -19.84 -6.91 -13.48
N CYS A 381 -21.16 -6.71 -13.62
CA CYS A 381 -22.10 -7.48 -12.84
C CYS A 381 -22.05 -8.93 -13.30
N CYS A 382 -22.38 -9.80 -12.35
CA CYS A 382 -22.92 -11.08 -12.71
C CYS A 382 -21.91 -12.00 -13.45
N TYR A 383 -20.66 -11.98 -12.99
CA TYR A 383 -19.50 -12.63 -13.61
C TYR A 383 -19.31 -14.07 -13.12
N ASN A 384 -19.26 -14.29 -11.80
CA ASN A 384 -18.90 -15.59 -11.23
C ASN A 384 -20.12 -16.50 -11.06
N SER A 385 -20.31 -17.45 -11.98
CA SER A 385 -21.50 -18.32 -12.02
C SER A 385 -21.38 -19.63 -11.28
N ALA A 386 -20.17 -20.07 -10.92
CA ALA A 386 -19.97 -21.32 -10.20
C ALA A 386 -18.61 -21.35 -9.48
N GLY A 387 -18.51 -20.66 -8.35
CA GLY A 387 -17.25 -20.64 -7.61
C GLY A 387 -17.23 -19.78 -6.35
N HIS A 388 -16.13 -19.94 -5.61
CA HIS A 388 -15.68 -18.98 -4.60
C HIS A 388 -15.22 -17.70 -5.29
N GLY A 389 -15.10 -16.61 -4.54
CA GLY A 389 -14.41 -15.41 -5.00
C GLY A 389 -12.90 -15.63 -5.11
N TRP A 390 -12.21 -14.64 -5.65
CA TRP A 390 -10.76 -14.51 -5.61
C TRP A 390 -10.38 -13.05 -5.81
N SER A 391 -9.14 -12.70 -5.49
CA SER A 391 -8.61 -11.35 -5.71
C SER A 391 -7.23 -11.43 -6.36
N GLU A 392 -6.97 -10.55 -7.32
CA GLU A 392 -5.65 -10.35 -7.94
C GLU A 392 -5.14 -8.95 -7.66
N SER A 393 -3.86 -8.83 -7.33
CA SER A 393 -3.14 -7.55 -7.30
C SER A 393 -1.95 -7.64 -8.23
N LYS A 394 -1.89 -6.71 -9.20
CA LYS A 394 -0.83 -6.63 -10.21
C LYS A 394 -0.24 -5.24 -10.23
N VAL A 395 1.08 -5.12 -10.31
CA VAL A 395 1.70 -3.83 -10.68
C VAL A 395 1.46 -3.61 -12.18
N PRO A 396 0.82 -2.50 -12.61
CA PRO A 396 0.61 -2.23 -14.03
C PRO A 396 1.94 -2.13 -14.77
N ASP A 397 1.99 -2.66 -15.99
CA ASP A 397 3.09 -2.38 -16.92
C ASP A 397 3.19 -0.86 -17.11
N SER A 398 4.42 -0.34 -17.13
CA SER A 398 4.76 1.09 -17.12
C SER A 398 4.35 1.89 -18.38
N ILE A 399 3.28 1.51 -19.08
CA ILE A 399 2.67 2.27 -20.18
C ILE A 399 1.19 2.56 -19.86
N GLY A 400 0.96 3.57 -19.03
CA GLY A 400 -0.34 4.25 -18.87
C GLY A 400 -0.35 5.53 -19.71
N SER A 401 -1.13 5.54 -20.78
CA SER A 401 -1.22 6.60 -21.80
C SER A 401 -1.66 7.97 -21.27
N HIS A 402 -0.82 8.98 -21.48
CA HIS A 402 -1.23 10.37 -21.71
C HIS A 402 -1.84 10.47 -23.11
N TYR A 403 -3.16 10.57 -23.22
CA TYR A 403 -3.82 11.21 -24.38
C TYR A 403 -5.06 11.97 -23.92
N THR A 404 -4.91 13.29 -23.87
CA THR A 404 -6.02 14.25 -23.89
C THR A 404 -6.50 14.36 -25.34
N GLY A 405 -7.81 14.23 -25.58
CA GLY A 405 -8.36 14.26 -26.94
C GLY A 405 -9.88 14.34 -26.99
N GLN A 406 -10.38 15.57 -26.84
CA GLN A 406 -11.61 16.17 -27.37
C GLN A 406 -12.78 15.27 -27.80
N ASP A 407 -13.91 15.45 -27.10
CA ASP A 407 -15.25 15.05 -27.53
C ASP A 407 -15.66 15.80 -28.81
N HIS A 408 -16.16 15.05 -29.79
CA HIS A 408 -17.02 15.58 -30.85
C HIS A 408 -18.31 14.75 -30.92
N ASP A 409 -19.43 15.47 -30.80
CA ASP A 409 -20.81 15.03 -30.94
C ASP A 409 -21.12 14.29 -32.25
N GLY A 410 -22.13 13.40 -32.23
CA GLY A 410 -23.02 13.23 -33.38
C GLY A 410 -23.65 11.87 -33.66
N ALA A 411 -24.96 11.79 -33.41
CA ALA A 411 -26.01 11.18 -34.24
C ALA A 411 -26.31 9.65 -34.21
N SER A 412 -27.35 9.32 -33.42
CA SER A 412 -28.65 8.68 -33.76
C SER A 412 -28.87 7.72 -34.96
N GLY A 413 -29.63 6.65 -34.69
CA GLY A 413 -30.57 5.96 -35.60
C GLY A 413 -30.39 4.42 -35.65
N GLY A 414 -31.36 3.50 -35.53
CA GLY A 414 -32.82 3.53 -35.52
C GLY A 414 -33.39 2.35 -36.34
N TYR A 415 -34.04 1.39 -35.65
CA TYR A 415 -35.14 0.47 -36.07
C TYR A 415 -35.01 -0.71 -37.07
N GLY A 416 -35.67 -1.83 -36.69
CA GLY A 416 -36.30 -2.88 -37.53
C GLY A 416 -35.51 -4.21 -37.57
N GLY A 417 -35.97 -5.38 -37.12
CA GLY A 417 -37.32 -5.93 -36.97
C GLY A 417 -37.51 -7.07 -37.98
N ASP A 418 -37.34 -8.33 -37.59
CA ASP A 418 -38.30 -9.42 -37.87
C ASP A 418 -37.82 -10.81 -37.42
N SER A 419 -38.77 -11.58 -36.91
CA SER A 419 -38.61 -12.91 -36.34
C SER A 419 -39.44 -13.91 -37.15
N ILE A 420 -38.83 -15.04 -37.54
CA ILE A 420 -39.57 -16.24 -38.00
C ILE A 420 -38.92 -17.49 -37.38
N ILE A 421 -39.75 -18.26 -36.68
CA ILE A 421 -39.41 -19.48 -35.92
C ILE A 421 -39.80 -20.72 -36.76
N LYS A 422 -38.90 -21.73 -36.89
CA LYS A 422 -39.13 -23.14 -36.44
C LYS A 422 -38.03 -24.15 -36.87
N LYS A 423 -37.40 -24.71 -35.82
CA LYS A 423 -36.98 -26.10 -35.53
C LYS A 423 -36.25 -26.95 -36.58
N GLY A 424 -34.99 -27.27 -36.25
CA GLY A 424 -34.25 -28.46 -36.69
C GLY A 424 -33.08 -28.75 -35.73
N ARG A 425 -32.86 -30.03 -35.39
CA ARG A 425 -32.02 -30.53 -34.28
C ARG A 425 -30.50 -30.43 -34.52
N ARG A 426 -29.79 -30.30 -33.39
CA ARG A 426 -28.38 -30.68 -33.09
C ARG A 426 -27.27 -29.96 -33.87
N GLY A 427 -26.52 -29.15 -33.12
CA GLY A 427 -25.07 -28.97 -33.28
C GLY A 427 -24.62 -28.19 -34.50
N ALA A 428 -24.64 -26.86 -34.42
CA ALA A 428 -23.83 -25.95 -35.24
C ALA A 428 -23.07 -25.06 -34.25
N ARG A 429 -21.75 -25.16 -34.11
CA ARG A 429 -20.73 -24.53 -34.99
C ARG A 429 -21.13 -23.10 -35.37
N MET A 430 -20.74 -22.14 -34.54
CA MET A 430 -20.59 -20.76 -34.98
C MET A 430 -19.19 -20.59 -35.57
N ILE A 431 -19.13 -20.47 -36.89
CA ILE A 431 -18.14 -19.64 -37.57
C ILE A 431 -18.80 -18.26 -37.65
N GLY A 432 -18.20 -17.28 -36.96
CA GLY A 432 -18.45 -15.86 -37.15
C GLY A 432 -17.09 -15.18 -37.13
N ASN A 433 -16.75 -14.48 -38.22
CA ASN A 433 -15.54 -13.68 -38.31
C ASN A 433 -15.64 -12.52 -37.31
N PHE A 434 -14.85 -12.56 -36.24
CA PHE A 434 -14.66 -11.44 -35.33
C PHE A 434 -13.17 -11.07 -35.32
N HIS A 435 -12.93 -9.78 -35.53
CA HIS A 435 -11.63 -9.14 -35.48
C HIS A 435 -11.17 -9.10 -34.01
N LEU A 436 -10.21 -9.95 -33.65
CA LEU A 436 -9.68 -10.09 -32.29
C LEU A 436 -8.47 -9.17 -32.11
N THR A 437 -8.57 -8.17 -31.24
CA THR A 437 -7.40 -7.48 -30.67
C THR A 437 -6.86 -8.31 -29.50
N LYS A 438 -5.55 -8.54 -29.51
CA LYS A 438 -4.73 -9.24 -28.50
C LYS A 438 -5.12 -8.90 -27.06
N ASP A 439 -5.37 -9.93 -26.25
CA ASP A 439 -4.73 -10.19 -24.95
C ASP A 439 -5.58 -11.19 -24.12
N GLU A 440 -5.41 -12.49 -24.37
CA GLU A 440 -5.80 -13.53 -23.42
C GLU A 440 -4.77 -14.68 -23.44
N ILE A 441 -4.11 -14.91 -22.31
CA ILE A 441 -3.46 -16.19 -22.01
C ILE A 441 -4.49 -17.06 -21.29
N ILE A 442 -5.05 -18.05 -21.99
CA ILE A 442 -5.74 -19.16 -21.36
C ILE A 442 -4.67 -20.12 -20.83
N ARG A 443 -4.50 -20.20 -19.50
CA ARG A 443 -3.86 -21.36 -18.86
C ARG A 443 -4.93 -22.26 -18.27
N VAL A 444 -5.17 -23.37 -18.96
CA VAL A 444 -5.95 -24.50 -18.46
C VAL A 444 -5.13 -25.18 -17.35
N LEU A 445 -5.59 -25.10 -16.10
CA LEU A 445 -5.19 -26.06 -15.08
C LEU A 445 -6.23 -27.18 -15.02
N VAL A 446 -5.81 -28.33 -15.52
CA VAL A 446 -6.52 -29.60 -15.43
C VAL A 446 -6.53 -30.03 -13.96
N GLY A 447 -7.67 -29.91 -13.28
CA GLY A 447 -7.90 -30.63 -12.03
C GLY A 447 -7.94 -32.13 -12.31
N PRO A 448 -7.45 -33.01 -11.40
CA PRO A 448 -7.55 -34.44 -11.59
C PRO A 448 -9.01 -34.84 -11.78
N LYS A 449 -9.23 -35.62 -12.84
CA LYS A 449 -10.50 -36.20 -13.27
C LYS A 449 -11.17 -36.89 -12.07
N GLY A 450 -12.41 -36.51 -11.77
CA GLY A 450 -13.26 -37.29 -10.88
C GLY A 450 -13.49 -38.68 -11.46
N GLU A 451 -13.22 -39.71 -10.66
CA GLU A 451 -13.73 -41.05 -10.93
C GLU A 451 -15.17 -41.12 -10.43
N ASP A 452 -16.11 -40.93 -11.36
CA ASP A 452 -17.48 -41.43 -11.23
C ASP A 452 -17.46 -42.95 -11.51
N GLY A 453 -17.58 -43.76 -10.47
CA GLY A 453 -17.88 -45.19 -10.59
C GLY A 453 -19.32 -45.47 -10.22
N GLU A 454 -20.19 -45.69 -11.20
CA GLU A 454 -21.56 -46.19 -11.00
C GLU A 454 -21.68 -47.65 -11.48
N LYS A 455 -22.34 -48.46 -10.64
CA LYS A 455 -23.11 -49.71 -10.87
C LYS A 455 -22.46 -51.07 -10.63
N THR A 456 -22.96 -51.78 -9.60
CA THR A 456 -24.01 -52.82 -9.74
C THR A 456 -24.62 -53.21 -8.36
N PRO A 457 -25.92 -53.60 -8.27
CA PRO A 457 -26.61 -54.06 -7.05
C PRO A 457 -26.82 -55.60 -7.04
N PRO A 458 -27.58 -56.26 -6.13
CA PRO A 458 -27.88 -56.07 -4.68
C PRO A 458 -27.60 -57.36 -3.85
N THR A 459 -27.60 -57.31 -2.50
CA THR A 459 -28.13 -58.39 -1.62
C THR A 459 -28.20 -57.99 -0.13
N SER A 460 -29.43 -58.02 0.42
CA SER A 460 -29.91 -58.50 1.75
C SER A 460 -29.11 -58.39 3.06
N GLY A 461 -29.83 -58.01 4.14
CA GLY A 461 -29.60 -58.37 5.55
C GLY A 461 -29.29 -57.18 6.46
N GLU A 462 -30.23 -56.62 7.22
CA GLU A 462 -30.66 -56.99 8.60
C GLU A 462 -29.74 -56.50 9.74
N GLY A 463 -30.36 -55.93 10.80
CA GLY A 463 -29.81 -55.75 12.16
C GLY A 463 -29.21 -54.37 12.45
N GLU A 464 -29.92 -53.44 13.08
CA GLU A 464 -30.06 -53.23 14.55
C GLU A 464 -28.79 -52.80 15.30
N GLY A 465 -28.93 -51.77 16.15
CA GLY A 465 -28.23 -51.73 17.45
C GLY A 465 -27.21 -50.60 17.68
N GLY A 466 -27.71 -49.47 18.19
CA GLY A 466 -27.30 -48.82 19.45
C GLY A 466 -25.82 -48.73 19.89
N GLY A 467 -25.43 -47.50 20.25
CA GLY A 467 -24.92 -47.22 21.60
C GLY A 467 -23.41 -47.11 21.80
N GLY A 468 -22.95 -45.86 22.01
CA GLY A 468 -22.16 -45.43 23.18
C GLY A 468 -20.74 -45.96 23.41
N GLY A 469 -19.81 -45.04 23.71
CA GLY A 469 -18.67 -45.34 24.61
C GLY A 469 -17.27 -44.92 24.15
N PHE A 470 -16.93 -43.66 24.44
CA PHE A 470 -15.71 -43.17 25.09
C PHE A 470 -14.36 -43.95 25.14
N TYR A 471 -13.30 -43.14 24.99
CA TYR A 471 -11.90 -43.20 25.46
C TYR A 471 -10.87 -44.12 24.76
N GLY A 472 -9.74 -43.50 24.38
CA GLY A 472 -8.45 -44.20 24.33
C GLY A 472 -7.41 -43.62 23.37
N ASN A 473 -6.50 -42.80 23.90
CA ASN A 473 -5.18 -42.53 23.30
C ASN A 473 -4.38 -43.84 23.13
N GLY A 474 -3.59 -43.93 22.05
CA GLY A 474 -2.62 -45.01 21.88
C GLY A 474 -1.78 -44.84 20.62
N GLN A 475 -0.49 -44.56 20.82
CA GLN A 475 0.55 -44.46 19.80
C GLN A 475 0.96 -45.82 19.22
N ASN A 476 1.54 -45.75 18.01
CA ASN A 476 2.62 -46.57 17.45
C ASN A 476 2.34 -47.96 16.86
N ALA A 477 2.56 -48.07 15.54
CA ALA A 477 3.74 -48.72 14.92
C ALA A 477 3.44 -49.70 13.78
N ALA A 478 3.91 -49.29 12.60
CA ALA A 478 4.93 -49.97 11.77
C ALA A 478 4.53 -50.94 10.65
N THR A 479 5.34 -50.78 9.59
CA THR A 479 5.75 -51.73 8.51
C THR A 479 4.82 -51.88 7.31
N SER A 480 5.28 -51.90 6.05
CA SER A 480 6.63 -51.83 5.45
C SER A 480 6.53 -51.86 3.91
N GLY A 481 7.54 -51.29 3.24
CA GLY A 481 8.00 -51.68 1.89
C GLY A 481 7.78 -50.60 0.81
N GLY A 482 8.78 -50.04 0.13
CA GLY A 482 10.22 -50.28 0.11
C GLY A 482 10.79 -49.93 -1.28
N GLY A 483 11.69 -48.93 -1.33
CA GLY A 483 12.71 -48.70 -2.37
C GLY A 483 12.34 -47.78 -3.56
N ARG A 484 13.14 -46.81 -4.00
CA ARG A 484 14.50 -46.31 -3.63
C ARG A 484 14.67 -44.84 -4.08
N GLU A 485 15.59 -44.17 -3.39
CA GLU A 485 15.96 -42.73 -3.38
C GLU A 485 16.72 -42.21 -4.62
N VAL A 486 16.72 -40.88 -4.79
CA VAL A 486 17.96 -40.06 -4.73
C VAL A 486 17.68 -38.83 -3.84
N GLN A 487 18.51 -38.63 -2.81
CA GLN A 487 18.47 -37.52 -1.84
C GLN A 487 19.84 -36.83 -1.81
N ILE A 488 19.87 -35.50 -1.67
CA ILE A 488 21.06 -34.73 -1.25
C ILE A 488 20.70 -34.03 0.06
N VAL A 489 21.46 -34.29 1.13
CA VAL A 489 21.36 -33.65 2.45
C VAL A 489 22.76 -33.29 2.92
N PHE A 490 22.93 -32.12 3.53
CA PHE A 490 24.07 -31.82 4.40
C PHE A 490 23.57 -31.63 5.84
N ARG A 491 24.34 -32.15 6.81
CA ARG A 491 24.08 -32.11 8.25
C ARG A 491 25.29 -31.48 8.95
N GLU A 492 25.04 -30.63 9.93
CA GLU A 492 26.02 -30.09 10.88
C GLU A 492 26.35 -31.10 12.00
N GLU A 493 27.60 -31.09 12.50
CA GLU A 493 28.03 -30.91 13.93
C GLU A 493 29.48 -31.42 14.20
N GLY A 494 30.33 -30.56 14.79
CA GLY A 494 31.07 -30.86 16.06
C GLY A 494 32.54 -31.36 16.13
N ALA A 495 33.45 -30.45 16.56
CA ALA A 495 34.47 -30.54 17.66
C ALA A 495 35.91 -31.18 17.54
N ASP A 496 36.92 -30.31 17.79
CA ASP A 496 38.08 -30.34 18.75
C ASP A 496 39.46 -31.08 18.59
N ILE A 497 40.50 -30.38 19.12
CA ILE A 497 41.85 -30.74 19.68
C ILE A 497 43.15 -30.76 18.78
N PHE A 498 44.09 -29.80 18.99
CA PHE A 498 45.45 -30.00 19.61
C PHE A 498 46.31 -28.70 19.73
N LYS A 499 47.00 -28.54 20.88
CA LYS A 499 48.02 -27.51 21.24
C LYS A 499 49.44 -27.94 20.81
N ALA A 500 50.34 -26.99 20.48
CA ALA A 500 51.75 -26.92 20.99
C ALA A 500 52.61 -25.75 20.40
N PHE A 501 53.01 -24.83 21.29
CA PHE A 501 54.36 -24.27 21.60
C PHE A 501 55.41 -23.74 20.56
N THR A 502 55.96 -22.58 20.99
CA THR A 502 57.34 -22.00 20.89
C THR A 502 57.77 -21.09 19.71
N GLY A 503 58.27 -19.88 20.08
CA GLY A 503 59.59 -19.39 19.62
C GLY A 503 59.66 -18.03 18.90
N ASN A 504 60.23 -17.02 19.56
CA ASN A 504 60.68 -15.75 18.97
C ASN A 504 61.82 -15.93 17.95
N MET A 505 61.78 -15.24 16.80
CA MET A 505 62.96 -14.61 16.16
C MET A 505 62.55 -13.62 15.06
N ILE A 506 63.03 -12.40 15.22
CA ILE A 506 62.95 -11.27 14.28
C ILE A 506 63.93 -11.53 13.13
N PHE A 507 63.50 -11.52 11.86
CA PHE A 507 64.33 -11.09 10.74
C PHE A 507 63.48 -10.50 9.61
N VAL A 508 63.91 -9.32 9.18
CA VAL A 508 63.35 -8.44 8.15
C VAL A 508 63.65 -8.99 6.76
N PHE A 509 62.63 -9.26 5.93
CA PHE A 509 62.72 -9.18 4.46
C PHE A 509 61.31 -8.96 3.88
N TYR A 510 61.08 -7.78 3.30
CA TYR A 510 59.86 -7.45 2.55
C TYR A 510 60.08 -7.68 1.06
N CYS A 511 59.02 -8.19 0.41
CA CYS A 511 58.78 -8.29 -1.03
C CYS A 511 59.68 -9.23 -1.84
N SER A 512 59.40 -10.53 -1.77
CA SER A 512 58.77 -11.25 -2.89
C SER A 512 58.46 -12.70 -2.50
N VAL A 513 57.27 -13.15 -2.87
CA VAL A 513 56.71 -14.53 -2.75
C VAL A 513 56.10 -14.90 -1.39
N LEU A 514 54.80 -14.61 -1.22
CA LEU A 514 53.84 -15.58 -0.65
C LEU A 514 52.39 -15.18 -0.96
N THR A 515 51.72 -16.00 -1.78
CA THR A 515 50.27 -16.13 -1.80
C THR A 515 49.79 -16.89 -0.56
N VAL A 516 48.61 -16.49 -0.05
CA VAL A 516 47.76 -17.18 0.96
C VAL A 516 48.02 -16.79 2.43
N LEU A 517 47.36 -15.70 2.87
CA LEU A 517 46.48 -15.58 4.06
C LEU A 517 46.39 -14.13 4.57
N THR A 518 45.44 -13.34 4.02
CA THR A 518 44.73 -12.25 4.70
C THR A 518 43.47 -11.92 3.87
N SER A 519 42.28 -12.27 4.36
CA SER A 519 41.01 -11.76 3.84
C SER A 519 40.32 -10.93 4.93
N LEU A 520 40.95 -9.80 5.27
CA LEU A 520 40.35 -8.64 5.93
C LEU A 520 41.24 -7.41 5.62
N ILE A 521 41.41 -7.12 4.32
CA ILE A 521 41.77 -5.78 3.82
C ILE A 521 40.96 -5.58 2.53
N PRO A 522 40.20 -4.47 2.36
CA PRO A 522 39.47 -4.19 1.13
C PRO A 522 40.45 -3.95 -0.03
N GLU A 523 40.03 -4.27 -1.25
CA GLU A 523 40.77 -3.98 -2.49
C GLU A 523 41.30 -2.53 -2.49
N GLY A 524 42.62 -2.37 -2.39
CA GLY A 524 43.31 -1.09 -2.44
C GLY A 524 44.65 -1.27 -3.15
N GLN A 525 44.84 -0.55 -4.24
CA GLN A 525 46.09 -0.50 -5.01
C GLN A 525 47.31 -0.36 -4.09
N GLY A 526 48.22 -1.32 -4.13
CA GLY A 526 49.52 -1.19 -3.48
C GLY A 526 50.30 -0.08 -4.17
N ASN A 527 50.41 1.09 -3.53
CA ASN A 527 51.19 2.23 -3.99
C ASN A 527 52.70 1.92 -3.91
N CYS A 528 53.22 1.13 -4.85
CA CYS A 528 54.66 0.98 -5.03
C CYS A 528 55.25 2.33 -5.48
N ARG A 529 56.23 2.83 -4.73
CA ARG A 529 57.00 4.01 -5.12
C ARG A 529 58.12 3.60 -6.09
N SER A 530 58.40 4.38 -7.12
CA SER A 530 59.50 4.23 -8.06
C SER A 530 60.04 5.61 -8.39
N LEU A 531 61.25 5.90 -7.91
CA LEU A 531 61.88 7.22 -8.07
C LEU A 531 63.20 7.06 -8.81
N ARG A 532 63.34 7.72 -9.96
CA ARG A 532 64.54 7.65 -10.82
C ARG A 532 65.44 8.84 -10.56
N PHE A 533 66.60 8.62 -9.95
CA PHE A 533 67.62 9.64 -9.75
C PHE A 533 68.45 9.86 -11.01
N THR A 534 68.95 11.08 -11.21
CA THR A 534 69.85 11.40 -12.33
C THR A 534 71.09 10.50 -12.29
N SER A 535 71.52 10.01 -13.44
CA SER A 535 72.71 9.16 -13.57
C SER A 535 73.99 9.91 -13.18
N ILE A 536 74.04 11.22 -13.42
CA ILE A 536 75.18 12.09 -13.12
C ILE A 536 74.83 13.01 -11.93
N PRO A 537 75.59 12.97 -10.82
CA PRO A 537 75.42 13.91 -9.72
C PRO A 537 76.06 15.28 -10.04
N LYS A 538 75.52 16.37 -9.47
CA LYS A 538 76.18 17.68 -9.49
C LYS A 538 77.15 17.77 -8.31
N LEU A 539 78.44 17.70 -8.58
CA LEU A 539 79.48 17.86 -7.56
C LEU A 539 79.62 19.32 -7.13
N ASN A 540 79.91 19.54 -5.86
CA ASN A 540 80.15 20.85 -5.26
C ASN A 540 78.93 21.78 -5.29
N TYR A 541 77.73 21.20 -5.23
CA TYR A 541 76.47 21.93 -5.14
C TYR A 541 75.59 21.35 -4.05
N ARG A 542 74.77 22.21 -3.46
CA ARG A 542 73.76 21.89 -2.45
C ARG A 542 72.50 22.69 -2.77
N LEU A 543 71.34 22.05 -2.69
CA LEU A 543 70.06 22.75 -2.73
C LEU A 543 69.69 23.23 -1.31
N GLU A 544 69.51 24.54 -1.14
CA GLU A 544 69.11 25.14 0.14
C GLU A 544 67.59 25.39 0.19
N ASN A 545 67.06 25.76 1.36
CA ASN A 545 65.63 26.09 1.61
C ASN A 545 64.57 25.01 1.32
N HIS A 546 64.97 23.85 0.80
CA HIS A 546 64.08 22.76 0.41
C HIS A 546 64.25 21.48 1.24
N THR A 547 65.06 21.52 2.29
CA THR A 547 65.31 20.38 3.18
C THR A 547 64.05 19.97 3.95
N VAL A 548 63.55 18.78 3.68
CA VAL A 548 62.49 18.10 4.45
C VAL A 548 63.05 17.56 5.76
N ARG A 549 64.21 16.89 5.68
CA ARG A 549 64.86 16.26 6.84
C ARG A 549 66.35 16.06 6.59
N THR A 550 67.16 16.29 7.62
CA THR A 550 68.58 15.91 7.64
C THR A 550 68.77 14.63 8.45
N ILE A 551 69.55 13.68 7.91
CA ILE A 551 69.81 12.38 8.51
C ILE A 551 71.29 12.01 8.44
N ASP A 552 71.71 11.10 9.32
CA ASP A 552 73.07 10.56 9.32
C ASP A 552 73.14 9.22 8.57
N VAL A 553 74.02 9.15 7.57
CA VAL A 553 74.17 7.98 6.70
C VAL A 553 75.62 7.54 6.60
N VAL A 554 75.84 6.28 6.30
CA VAL A 554 77.21 5.71 6.16
C VAL A 554 77.83 5.96 4.78
N ASN A 555 76.99 6.14 3.76
CA ASN A 555 77.40 6.38 2.38
C ASN A 555 76.26 7.07 1.58
N GLU A 556 76.57 7.48 0.34
CA GLU A 556 75.59 8.13 -0.56
C GLU A 556 74.42 7.21 -0.92
N ASP A 557 74.65 5.90 -1.07
CA ASP A 557 73.59 4.94 -1.43
C ASP A 557 72.49 4.87 -0.36
N LEU A 558 72.87 4.97 0.91
CA LEU A 558 71.91 5.03 2.00
C LEU A 558 71.18 6.38 2.01
N CYS A 559 71.84 7.49 1.68
CA CYS A 559 71.19 8.80 1.48
C CYS A 559 70.09 8.72 0.40
N ARG A 560 70.43 8.11 -0.74
CA ARG A 560 69.50 7.84 -1.85
C ARG A 560 68.33 6.95 -1.42
N THR A 561 68.61 5.88 -0.68
CA THR A 561 67.59 4.96 -0.17
C THR A 561 66.64 5.66 0.79
N GLN A 562 67.15 6.54 1.65
CA GLN A 562 66.32 7.27 2.60
C GLN A 562 65.45 8.32 1.90
N CYS A 563 65.94 8.97 0.84
CA CYS A 563 65.10 9.81 -0.01
C CYS A 563 63.97 9.00 -0.68
N TYR A 564 64.26 7.77 -1.12
CA TYR A 564 63.24 6.88 -1.67
C TYR A 564 62.19 6.46 -0.62
N LEU A 565 62.54 6.35 0.66
CA LEU A 565 61.61 6.01 1.73
C LEU A 565 60.78 7.23 2.21
N GLU A 566 61.29 8.45 2.03
CA GLU A 566 60.63 9.70 2.43
C GLU A 566 59.67 10.20 1.32
N PRO A 567 58.34 10.10 1.45
CA PRO A 567 57.39 10.33 0.35
C PRO A 567 57.49 11.70 -0.33
N ASN A 568 57.89 12.72 0.42
CA ASN A 568 58.02 14.09 -0.08
C ASN A 568 59.43 14.40 -0.64
N CYS A 569 60.38 13.47 -0.59
CA CYS A 569 61.74 13.68 -1.07
C CYS A 569 61.86 13.42 -2.58
N VAL A 570 62.42 14.39 -3.32
CA VAL A 570 62.66 14.31 -4.77
C VAL A 570 64.10 14.68 -5.14
N SER A 571 64.93 15.09 -4.19
CA SER A 571 66.38 15.22 -4.35
C SER A 571 67.07 15.11 -3.00
N TYR A 572 68.39 14.94 -2.99
CA TYR A 572 69.16 14.96 -1.75
C TYR A 572 70.50 15.69 -1.90
N ASN A 573 70.98 16.24 -0.79
CA ASN A 573 72.35 16.75 -0.64
C ASN A 573 73.14 15.77 0.22
N PHE A 574 74.24 15.25 -0.30
CA PHE A 574 75.13 14.37 0.46
C PHE A 574 76.41 15.11 0.86
N HIS A 575 76.67 15.23 2.16
CA HIS A 575 77.85 15.87 2.69
C HIS A 575 79.06 14.92 2.66
N ARG A 576 80.10 15.29 1.93
CA ARG A 576 81.28 14.44 1.68
C ARG A 576 82.20 14.34 2.90
N ILE A 577 82.14 15.28 3.83
CA ILE A 577 82.95 15.28 5.05
C ILE A 577 82.20 14.50 6.12
N ARG A 578 82.92 13.67 6.89
CA ARG A 578 82.34 12.91 8.00
C ARG A 578 82.22 13.80 9.22
N GLU A 579 81.12 13.66 9.95
CA GLU A 579 80.98 14.25 11.27
C GLU A 579 81.84 13.51 12.31
N ALA A 580 81.98 14.09 13.50
CA ALA A 580 82.75 13.48 14.61
C ALA A 580 82.24 12.07 15.00
N SER A 581 80.99 11.75 14.67
CA SER A 581 80.34 10.44 14.86
C SER A 581 80.77 9.38 13.83
N GLY A 582 81.58 9.73 12.84
CA GLY A 582 82.05 8.84 11.77
C GLY A 582 81.07 8.63 10.61
N LYS A 583 79.91 9.31 10.63
CA LYS A 583 78.85 9.28 9.59
C LYS A 583 78.84 10.54 8.74
N HIS A 584 78.16 10.50 7.60
CA HIS A 584 77.94 11.63 6.70
C HIS A 584 76.55 12.22 6.93
N LYS A 585 76.42 13.55 6.78
CA LYS A 585 75.10 14.21 6.74
C LYS A 585 74.46 14.10 5.36
N CYS A 586 73.16 13.87 5.34
CA CYS A 586 72.34 13.78 4.15
C CYS A 586 71.07 14.61 4.34
N ASP A 587 70.87 15.62 3.50
CA ASP A 587 69.65 16.41 3.47
C ASP A 587 68.71 15.86 2.40
N LEU A 588 67.50 15.47 2.80
CA LEU A 588 66.42 15.05 1.93
C LEU A 588 65.60 16.28 1.54
N ASN A 589 65.41 16.55 0.25
CA ASN A 589 64.78 17.79 -0.23
C ASN A 589 63.47 17.54 -1.01
N ASN A 590 62.50 18.44 -0.88
CA ASN A 590 61.19 18.39 -1.56
C ASN A 590 61.16 19.03 -2.95
N ALA A 591 62.30 19.58 -3.41
CA ALA A 591 62.43 20.22 -4.70
C ALA A 591 63.61 19.64 -5.50
N THR A 592 63.66 19.96 -6.78
CA THR A 592 64.76 19.56 -7.68
C THR A 592 65.48 20.79 -8.26
N VAL A 593 66.44 20.56 -9.15
CA VAL A 593 67.30 21.56 -9.85
C VAL A 593 66.52 22.65 -10.59
N GLU A 594 65.20 22.53 -10.69
CA GLU A 594 64.31 23.51 -11.29
C GLU A 594 64.18 24.78 -10.44
N HIS A 595 64.58 24.72 -9.17
CA HIS A 595 64.82 25.86 -8.27
C HIS A 595 66.31 26.25 -8.31
N ASP A 596 66.81 26.64 -9.48
CA ASP A 596 68.25 26.91 -9.68
C ASP A 596 68.77 28.08 -8.84
N GLU A 597 67.86 28.99 -8.42
CA GLU A 597 68.17 30.11 -7.51
C GLU A 597 68.58 29.66 -6.09
N ASP A 598 68.09 28.49 -5.64
CA ASP A 598 68.42 27.90 -4.34
C ASP A 598 69.54 26.84 -4.44
N LEU A 599 70.07 26.60 -5.65
CA LEU A 599 71.16 25.65 -5.88
C LEU A 599 72.52 26.35 -5.72
N VAL A 600 73.07 26.27 -4.52
CA VAL A 600 74.27 27.01 -4.13
C VAL A 600 75.53 26.14 -4.30
N MET A 601 76.62 26.76 -4.73
CA MET A 601 77.93 26.10 -4.78
C MET A 601 78.45 25.81 -3.37
N SER A 602 78.76 24.55 -3.10
CA SER A 602 79.29 24.08 -1.81
C SER A 602 80.26 22.93 -2.04
N GLU A 603 81.57 23.20 -1.90
CA GLU A 603 82.65 22.24 -2.20
C GLU A 603 82.58 20.93 -1.37
N SER A 604 81.80 20.92 -0.30
CA SER A 604 81.63 19.78 0.59
C SER A 604 80.37 18.94 0.32
N HIS A 605 79.54 19.30 -0.67
CA HIS A 605 78.27 18.61 -0.95
C HIS A 605 78.19 18.03 -2.36
N ILE A 606 77.42 16.95 -2.49
CA ILE A 606 77.00 16.36 -3.75
C ILE A 606 75.48 16.48 -3.83
N TYR A 607 74.97 17.14 -4.86
CA TYR A 607 73.54 17.23 -5.12
C TYR A 607 73.11 16.17 -6.14
N ARG A 608 72.01 15.47 -5.86
CA ARG A 608 71.37 14.57 -6.83
C ARG A 608 69.84 14.74 -6.82
N GLY A 609 69.29 15.05 -7.98
CA GLY A 609 67.84 15.14 -8.21
C GLY A 609 67.24 13.85 -8.76
N ALA A 610 65.92 13.72 -8.64
CA ALA A 610 65.13 12.69 -9.29
C ALA A 610 64.15 13.27 -10.32
N GLU A 611 63.67 12.42 -11.23
CA GLU A 611 62.55 12.77 -12.12
C GLU A 611 61.32 13.12 -11.27
N ASN A 612 60.85 14.36 -11.42
CA ASN A 612 59.73 14.89 -10.62
C ASN A 612 58.51 15.16 -11.50
N ALA A 613 57.57 14.21 -11.52
CA ALA A 613 56.29 14.37 -12.23
C ALA A 613 55.40 15.48 -11.64
N CYS A 614 55.66 15.93 -10.40
CA CYS A 614 54.91 17.01 -9.74
C CYS A 614 55.25 18.42 -10.27
N LYS A 615 56.25 18.58 -11.15
CA LYS A 615 56.62 19.87 -11.76
C LYS A 615 55.45 20.64 -12.38
N LYS A 616 54.54 19.92 -13.05
CA LYS A 616 53.42 20.54 -13.78
C LYS A 616 52.21 20.87 -12.88
N ASN A 617 52.31 20.62 -11.57
CA ASN A 617 51.26 20.73 -10.55
C ASN A 617 49.84 20.39 -11.06
N ARG A 618 49.58 19.09 -11.25
CA ARG A 618 48.27 18.60 -11.70
C ARG A 618 47.24 18.52 -10.57
N CYS A 619 47.70 18.45 -9.33
CA CYS A 619 46.85 18.41 -8.15
C CYS A 619 46.07 19.72 -8.00
N LYS A 620 44.75 19.61 -7.83
CA LYS A 620 43.81 20.72 -7.64
C LYS A 620 43.42 20.86 -6.17
N ASN A 621 42.69 21.93 -5.85
CA ASN A 621 42.08 22.15 -4.54
C ASN A 621 43.06 22.04 -3.35
N ASN A 622 44.24 22.66 -3.52
CA ASN A 622 45.31 22.72 -2.54
C ASN A 622 45.89 21.36 -2.10
N ALA A 623 45.73 20.33 -2.94
CA ALA A 623 46.26 18.99 -2.68
C ALA A 623 47.78 18.90 -2.81
N THR A 624 48.39 18.01 -2.02
CA THR A 624 49.85 17.82 -1.99
C THR A 624 50.27 16.77 -3.02
N CYS A 625 51.17 17.14 -3.95
CA CYS A 625 51.71 16.21 -4.94
C CYS A 625 52.92 15.43 -4.40
N GLN A 626 52.90 14.10 -4.55
CA GLN A 626 54.02 13.22 -4.20
C GLN A 626 54.53 12.48 -5.43
N ALA A 627 55.84 12.58 -5.68
CA ALA A 627 56.47 11.97 -6.85
C ALA A 627 56.88 10.51 -6.64
N GLY A 628 56.82 9.75 -7.71
CA GLY A 628 57.21 8.35 -7.79
C GLY A 628 56.12 7.36 -7.42
N PHE A 629 54.87 7.75 -7.21
CA PHE A 629 53.79 6.83 -6.87
C PHE A 629 52.89 6.53 -8.08
N THR A 630 52.26 5.35 -8.10
CA THR A 630 51.35 4.87 -9.17
C THR A 630 52.04 4.70 -10.54
N ASP A 631 51.34 4.12 -11.53
CA ASP A 631 51.82 4.01 -12.91
C ASP A 631 52.07 5.38 -13.60
N ARG A 632 51.55 6.46 -12.99
CA ARG A 632 51.66 7.83 -13.49
C ARG A 632 52.86 8.59 -12.92
N HIS A 633 53.66 7.94 -12.07
CA HIS A 633 54.85 8.51 -11.42
C HIS A 633 54.54 9.71 -10.48
N TYR A 634 53.28 9.95 -10.12
CA TYR A 634 52.85 10.85 -9.04
C TYR A 634 51.53 10.39 -8.40
N GLN A 635 51.24 10.92 -7.21
CA GLN A 635 49.90 10.87 -6.60
C GLN A 635 49.57 12.22 -5.95
N CYS A 636 48.29 12.62 -5.97
CA CYS A 636 47.81 13.78 -5.23
C CYS A 636 47.16 13.34 -3.91
N LEU A 637 47.58 13.96 -2.81
CA LEU A 637 46.94 13.79 -1.50
C LEU A 637 45.94 14.94 -1.31
N CYS A 638 44.65 14.63 -1.47
CA CYS A 638 43.59 15.59 -1.27
C CYS A 638 43.53 16.02 0.21
N VAL A 639 43.25 17.31 0.45
CA VAL A 639 43.15 17.84 1.81
C VAL A 639 41.96 17.19 2.51
N TYR A 640 42.18 16.61 3.69
CA TYR A 640 41.10 15.96 4.43
C TYR A 640 40.03 16.99 4.82
N GLY A 641 38.78 16.75 4.40
CA GLY A 641 37.65 17.64 4.66
C GLY A 641 37.46 18.79 3.68
N SER A 642 38.20 18.85 2.57
CA SER A 642 38.01 19.88 1.53
C SER A 642 36.83 19.64 0.58
N GLY A 643 36.11 18.52 0.72
CA GLY A 643 35.00 18.16 -0.17
C GLY A 643 35.43 17.67 -1.56
N PHE A 644 36.71 17.30 -1.77
CA PHE A 644 37.22 16.82 -3.07
C PHE A 644 37.89 15.44 -2.99
N LYS A 645 37.76 14.67 -4.07
CA LYS A 645 38.32 13.33 -4.30
C LYS A 645 38.87 13.23 -5.74
N GLY A 646 39.22 12.01 -6.15
CA GLY A 646 39.75 11.74 -7.47
C GLY A 646 41.27 11.78 -7.51
N HIS A 647 41.85 11.36 -8.63
CA HIS A 647 43.29 11.21 -8.78
C HIS A 647 44.03 12.56 -8.71
N ASP A 648 43.44 13.61 -9.29
CA ASP A 648 44.01 14.96 -9.30
C ASP A 648 43.31 15.87 -8.26
N CYS A 649 42.48 15.31 -7.37
CA CYS A 649 41.67 16.04 -6.38
C CYS A 649 40.74 17.08 -6.98
N ASP A 650 40.23 16.83 -8.19
CA ASP A 650 39.36 17.69 -8.99
C ASP A 650 37.90 17.22 -9.02
N GLU A 651 37.62 16.04 -8.49
CA GLU A 651 36.26 15.51 -8.39
C GLU A 651 35.62 15.97 -7.08
N ASP A 652 34.41 16.50 -7.20
CA ASP A 652 33.59 16.86 -6.06
C ASP A 652 33.15 15.62 -5.25
N VAL A 653 33.18 15.73 -3.92
CA VAL A 653 32.60 14.73 -3.03
C VAL A 653 31.15 15.12 -2.80
N ASP A 654 30.22 14.32 -3.32
CA ASP A 654 28.82 14.49 -2.99
C ASP A 654 28.56 14.00 -1.55
N GLU A 655 28.64 14.91 -0.57
CA GLU A 655 28.37 14.58 0.84
C GLU A 655 26.92 14.16 1.04
N CYS A 656 25.99 14.62 0.18
CA CYS A 656 24.59 14.25 0.20
C CYS A 656 24.38 12.79 -0.25
N ALA A 657 25.05 12.36 -1.31
CA ALA A 657 24.98 10.96 -1.79
C ALA A 657 25.72 9.98 -0.87
N THR A 658 26.76 10.44 -0.17
CA THR A 658 27.58 9.61 0.71
C THR A 658 27.12 9.61 2.17
N GLY A 659 26.17 10.47 2.54
CA GLY A 659 25.67 10.60 3.92
C GLY A 659 26.69 11.22 4.90
N LYS A 660 27.66 11.98 4.38
CA LYS A 660 28.74 12.63 5.16
C LYS A 660 28.47 14.11 5.44
N HIS A 661 27.19 14.51 5.46
CA HIS A 661 26.76 15.86 5.76
C HIS A 661 26.29 16.00 7.23
N GLY A 662 26.37 17.22 7.76
CA GLY A 662 25.86 17.60 9.09
C GLY A 662 24.44 18.16 9.08
N CYS A 663 23.68 18.01 7.98
CA CYS A 663 22.28 18.44 7.95
C CYS A 663 21.44 17.68 8.98
N GLU A 664 20.90 18.39 9.96
CA GLU A 664 20.03 17.85 11.01
C GLU A 664 18.54 18.11 10.68
N GLY A 665 17.66 17.30 11.29
CA GLY A 665 16.22 17.54 11.26
C GLY A 665 15.55 17.43 9.88
N ASN A 666 14.48 18.20 9.67
CA ASN A 666 13.66 18.21 8.45
C ASN A 666 14.30 19.04 7.34
N THR A 667 15.57 18.76 7.03
CA THR A 667 16.33 19.43 5.96
C THR A 667 16.65 18.48 4.81
N ILE A 668 16.88 19.05 3.63
CA ILE A 668 17.36 18.43 2.40
C ILE A 668 18.79 18.92 2.21
N CYS A 669 19.70 17.95 2.03
CA CYS A 669 21.07 18.22 1.66
C CYS A 669 21.14 18.53 0.17
N ASN A 670 21.67 19.70 -0.18
CA ASN A 670 22.00 20.10 -1.54
C ASN A 670 23.52 20.17 -1.68
N ASN A 671 24.06 19.30 -2.53
CA ASN A 671 25.48 19.24 -2.81
C ASN A 671 25.93 20.50 -3.58
N THR A 672 27.08 21.04 -3.23
CA THR A 672 27.72 22.17 -3.90
C THR A 672 29.18 21.81 -4.17
N VAL A 673 29.83 22.46 -5.14
CA VAL A 673 31.23 22.12 -5.44
C VAL A 673 32.13 22.42 -4.24
N GLY A 674 32.69 21.39 -3.62
CA GLY A 674 33.55 21.41 -2.44
C GLY A 674 32.82 21.48 -1.09
N SER A 675 31.47 21.41 -1.05
CA SER A 675 30.70 21.49 0.19
C SER A 675 29.22 21.10 0.01
N TYR A 676 28.39 21.31 1.03
CA TYR A 676 26.94 21.14 0.91
C TYR A 676 26.19 22.27 1.64
N THR A 677 24.94 22.46 1.26
CA THR A 677 23.98 23.34 1.93
C THR A 677 22.80 22.52 2.43
N CYS A 678 22.23 22.91 3.56
CA CYS A 678 21.03 22.28 4.12
C CYS A 678 19.87 23.25 3.96
N ARG A 679 18.78 22.82 3.33
CA ARG A 679 17.54 23.60 3.16
C ARG A 679 16.39 22.89 3.84
N CYS A 680 15.43 23.60 4.43
CA CYS A 680 14.23 22.94 4.97
C CYS A 680 13.44 22.17 3.89
N LYS A 681 12.92 20.99 4.26
CA LYS A 681 12.01 20.19 3.42
C LYS A 681 10.75 21.02 3.09
N GLU A 682 10.07 20.68 2.00
CA GLU A 682 8.75 21.23 1.74
C GLU A 682 7.83 21.04 2.95
N GLY A 683 7.04 22.06 3.29
CA GLY A 683 6.24 22.09 4.51
C GLY A 683 6.96 22.57 5.78
N TYR A 684 8.23 22.99 5.68
CA TYR A 684 8.99 23.58 6.77
C TYR A 684 9.58 24.95 6.41
N GLU A 685 9.46 25.92 7.31
CA GLU A 685 10.02 27.27 7.15
C GLU A 685 11.25 27.49 8.04
N GLU A 686 12.21 28.28 7.54
CA GLU A 686 13.44 28.64 8.26
C GLU A 686 13.15 29.70 9.33
N ASN A 687 13.41 29.38 10.59
CA ASN A 687 13.41 30.37 11.68
C ASN A 687 14.71 30.28 12.48
N GLU A 688 15.56 31.30 12.32
CA GLU A 688 16.84 31.67 12.97
C GLU A 688 17.91 30.56 13.18
N THR A 689 17.56 29.29 13.39
CA THR A 689 18.44 28.09 13.39
C THR A 689 17.70 26.76 13.16
N ASN A 690 16.38 26.74 12.93
CA ASN A 690 15.60 25.49 12.88
C ASN A 690 14.45 25.51 11.85
N CYS A 691 14.04 24.32 11.39
CA CYS A 691 12.93 24.13 10.45
C CYS A 691 11.61 23.88 11.20
N THR A 692 10.71 24.85 11.24
CA THR A 692 9.39 24.70 11.87
C THR A 692 8.35 24.22 10.85
N GLY A 693 7.63 23.14 11.17
CA GLY A 693 6.65 22.55 10.27
C GLY A 693 5.34 23.34 10.23
N PHE A 694 4.64 23.29 9.09
CA PHE A 694 3.34 23.93 8.89
C PHE A 694 2.32 23.58 9.99
N THR A 695 1.59 24.58 10.47
CA THR A 695 0.50 24.43 11.45
C THR A 695 -0.76 25.19 11.05
N ALA A 696 -1.93 24.59 11.26
CA ALA A 696 -3.21 25.26 11.02
C ALA A 696 -4.19 25.01 12.17
N VAL A 697 -4.85 26.07 12.63
CA VAL A 697 -5.83 26.02 13.73
C VAL A 697 -7.19 26.51 13.27
N PHE A 698 -8.13 25.58 13.11
CA PHE A 698 -9.50 25.88 12.74
C PHE A 698 -10.38 26.10 13.97
N THR A 699 -11.17 27.17 13.96
CA THR A 699 -12.05 27.54 15.07
C THR A 699 -13.48 27.77 14.56
N ASN A 700 -14.39 28.16 15.46
CA ASN A 700 -15.74 28.56 15.12
C ASN A 700 -15.85 29.96 14.48
N LEU A 701 -14.72 30.60 14.14
CA LEU A 701 -14.66 31.94 13.54
C LEU A 701 -15.42 33.01 14.35
N GLY A 702 -15.36 32.89 15.68
CA GLY A 702 -16.00 33.83 16.62
C GLY A 702 -17.53 33.79 16.63
N LYS A 703 -18.18 32.73 16.12
CA LYS A 703 -19.64 32.60 16.07
C LYS A 703 -20.19 31.52 17.01
N SER A 704 -21.35 31.80 17.61
CA SER A 704 -22.00 30.91 18.60
C SER A 704 -23.47 30.61 18.26
N THR A 705 -23.83 30.69 16.98
CA THR A 705 -25.18 30.40 16.46
C THR A 705 -25.25 29.01 15.85
N GLY A 706 -26.40 28.33 15.99
CA GLY A 706 -26.66 27.01 15.41
C GLY A 706 -26.52 26.93 13.88
N ASP A 707 -26.49 28.06 13.17
CA ASP A 707 -26.35 28.14 11.70
C ASP A 707 -24.90 28.10 11.18
N GLY A 708 -23.89 28.10 12.06
CA GLY A 708 -22.49 28.17 11.63
C GLY A 708 -22.01 29.58 11.27
N PRO A 709 -20.71 29.75 10.98
CA PRO A 709 -20.15 31.02 10.51
C PRO A 709 -20.58 31.35 9.07
N LYS A 710 -20.69 32.65 8.74
CA LYS A 710 -21.07 33.14 7.40
C LYS A 710 -19.94 33.78 6.62
N SER A 711 -18.83 34.12 7.29
CA SER A 711 -17.63 34.69 6.67
C SER A 711 -16.39 34.37 7.51
N ILE A 712 -15.23 34.28 6.86
CA ILE A 712 -13.92 34.10 7.51
C ILE A 712 -13.40 35.43 8.09
N GLY A 713 -13.58 36.55 7.36
CA GLY A 713 -13.04 37.85 7.77
C GLY A 713 -11.51 37.81 7.85
N SER A 714 -10.93 38.46 8.86
CA SER A 714 -9.47 38.50 9.11
C SER A 714 -9.00 37.46 10.13
N HIS A 715 -9.80 36.42 10.41
CA HIS A 715 -9.52 35.47 11.50
C HIS A 715 -8.22 34.68 11.33
N TYR A 716 -7.75 34.52 10.08
CA TYR A 716 -6.55 33.75 9.74
C TYR A 716 -5.41 34.60 9.19
N THR A 717 -5.53 35.93 9.22
CA THR A 717 -4.46 36.81 8.77
C THR A 717 -3.21 36.63 9.64
N GLY A 718 -2.07 36.38 9.00
CA GLY A 718 -0.78 36.13 9.67
C GLY A 718 -0.62 34.72 10.25
N GLN A 719 -1.46 33.76 9.86
CA GLN A 719 -1.31 32.34 10.21
C GLN A 719 -0.90 31.53 8.97
N ASP A 720 -0.27 30.36 9.14
CA ASP A 720 0.31 29.59 8.02
C ASP A 720 -0.70 29.17 6.94
N HIS A 721 -1.99 29.15 7.27
CA HIS A 721 -3.09 28.80 6.37
C HIS A 721 -3.89 30.02 5.88
N GLU A 722 -3.33 31.22 5.97
CA GLU A 722 -3.89 32.42 5.34
C GLU A 722 -4.07 32.19 3.82
N GLY A 723 -5.25 32.54 3.30
CA GLY A 723 -5.59 32.37 1.88
C GLY A 723 -5.89 30.93 1.43
N GLN A 724 -5.71 29.92 2.28
CA GLN A 724 -5.93 28.50 1.94
C GLN A 724 -7.35 27.99 2.28
N VAL A 725 -8.18 28.83 2.90
CA VAL A 725 -9.49 28.42 3.43
C VAL A 725 -10.62 29.18 2.75
N ALA A 726 -11.57 28.46 2.17
CA ALA A 726 -12.86 28.97 1.73
C ALA A 726 -13.97 28.58 2.73
N LEU A 727 -15.13 29.24 2.65
CA LEU A 727 -16.26 28.93 3.55
C LEU A 727 -17.52 28.63 2.74
N SER A 728 -18.16 27.49 3.05
CA SER A 728 -19.42 27.07 2.43
C SER A 728 -20.38 26.57 3.51
N SER A 729 -21.52 27.26 3.67
CA SER A 729 -22.56 26.90 4.67
C SER A 729 -22.02 26.67 6.09
N GLY A 730 -21.03 27.46 6.51
CA GLY A 730 -20.38 27.34 7.82
C GLY A 730 -19.29 26.27 7.93
N ILE A 731 -19.04 25.50 6.87
CA ILE A 731 -17.95 24.53 6.76
C ILE A 731 -16.75 25.21 6.09
N GLN A 732 -15.58 25.06 6.71
CA GLN A 732 -14.32 25.62 6.23
C GLN A 732 -13.67 24.61 5.28
N LEU A 733 -13.46 25.01 4.03
CA LEU A 733 -12.86 24.20 2.99
C LEU A 733 -11.38 24.57 2.91
N TRP A 734 -10.52 23.77 3.53
CA TRP A 734 -9.09 23.99 3.56
C TRP A 734 -8.41 23.24 2.42
N THR A 735 -7.59 23.95 1.65
CA THR A 735 -6.75 23.35 0.60
C THR A 735 -5.42 22.96 1.20
N VAL A 736 -5.07 21.68 1.16
CA VAL A 736 -3.84 21.16 1.76
C VAL A 736 -2.62 21.72 1.00
N PRO A 737 -1.65 22.36 1.68
CA PRO A 737 -0.53 23.00 1.01
C PRO A 737 0.59 22.02 0.62
N TYR A 738 0.75 20.91 1.34
CA TYR A 738 1.86 19.96 1.13
C TYR A 738 1.37 18.51 1.20
N SER A 739 1.96 17.63 0.39
CA SER A 739 1.70 16.19 0.50
C SER A 739 2.55 15.61 1.62
N GLY A 740 1.97 14.81 2.52
CA GLY A 740 2.72 14.15 3.58
C GLY A 740 1.87 13.71 4.77
N GLU A 741 2.52 13.38 5.89
CA GLU A 741 1.82 12.97 7.11
C GLU A 741 1.46 14.18 7.97
N TYR A 742 0.20 14.29 8.37
CA TYR A 742 -0.33 15.34 9.23
C TYR A 742 -0.89 14.76 10.52
N ARG A 743 -0.57 15.38 11.65
CA ARG A 743 -1.27 15.13 12.92
C ARG A 743 -2.48 16.05 12.98
N ILE A 744 -3.67 15.47 13.18
CA ILE A 744 -4.92 16.22 13.31
C ILE A 744 -5.51 15.95 14.69
N GLU A 745 -5.74 17.03 15.42
CA GLU A 745 -6.38 17.04 16.74
C GLU A 745 -7.73 17.74 16.61
N ALA A 746 -8.82 17.05 16.94
CA ALA A 746 -10.18 17.57 16.85
C ALA A 746 -10.86 17.53 18.23
N ILE A 747 -11.47 18.65 18.62
CA ILE A 747 -12.23 18.77 19.86
C ILE A 747 -13.69 19.08 19.57
N GLY A 748 -14.61 18.30 20.13
CA GLY A 748 -16.05 18.53 20.06
C GLY A 748 -16.50 19.62 21.05
N ALA A 749 -17.61 20.28 20.76
CA ALA A 749 -18.09 21.36 21.63
C ALA A 749 -18.79 20.85 22.89
N SER A 750 -18.81 21.67 23.94
CA SER A 750 -19.58 21.36 25.15
C SER A 750 -21.08 21.61 24.95
N GLY A 751 -21.91 20.87 25.68
CA GLY A 751 -23.33 21.19 25.82
C GLY A 751 -23.56 22.50 26.59
N GLY A 752 -24.80 23.01 26.51
CA GLY A 752 -25.26 24.09 27.38
C GLY A 752 -25.74 23.57 28.74
N TYR A 753 -26.02 24.50 29.66
CA TYR A 753 -26.57 24.19 30.98
C TYR A 753 -27.81 25.05 31.29
N GLY A 754 -28.78 24.49 32.00
CA GLY A 754 -29.89 25.26 32.55
C GLY A 754 -29.47 26.02 33.81
N GLU A 755 -30.01 27.23 34.01
CA GLU A 755 -29.71 28.09 35.18
C GLU A 755 -29.88 27.39 36.53
N ASP A 756 -30.88 26.53 36.67
CA ASP A 756 -31.18 25.81 37.92
C ASP A 756 -30.18 24.66 38.23
N SER A 757 -29.18 24.42 37.38
CA SER A 757 -28.14 23.40 37.61
C SER A 757 -27.05 23.95 38.53
N LEU A 758 -26.56 23.15 39.48
CA LEU A 758 -25.42 23.56 40.32
C LEU A 758 -24.11 23.54 39.50
N ILE A 759 -23.96 22.55 38.61
CA ILE A 759 -22.89 22.54 37.61
C ILE A 759 -23.22 23.51 36.47
N LYS A 760 -22.30 24.45 36.19
CA LYS A 760 -22.45 25.46 35.13
C LYS A 760 -21.75 25.07 33.83
N ASN A 761 -21.59 23.77 33.62
CA ASN A 761 -20.94 23.16 32.46
C ASN A 761 -21.89 22.10 31.92
N GLY A 762 -22.10 22.05 30.60
CA GLY A 762 -22.93 21.00 30.00
C GLY A 762 -22.21 19.66 29.91
N GLY A 763 -22.74 18.73 29.12
CA GLY A 763 -21.98 17.56 28.69
C GLY A 763 -20.67 17.98 28.03
N ARG A 764 -19.59 17.23 28.29
CA ARG A 764 -18.26 17.53 27.79
C ARG A 764 -18.07 16.99 26.37
N GLY A 765 -17.40 17.76 25.50
CA GLY A 765 -17.03 17.29 24.16
C GLY A 765 -15.85 16.30 24.18
N ALA A 766 -15.68 15.50 23.13
CA ALA A 766 -14.57 14.57 22.99
C ALA A 766 -13.31 15.27 22.44
N TRP A 767 -12.14 14.67 22.67
CA TRP A 767 -10.85 15.05 22.09
C TRP A 767 -10.29 13.84 21.34
N MET A 768 -10.08 14.00 20.04
CA MET A 768 -9.66 12.94 19.14
C MET A 768 -8.37 13.37 18.45
N ILE A 769 -7.35 12.52 18.45
CA ILE A 769 -6.07 12.79 17.79
C ILE A 769 -5.69 11.61 16.91
N GLY A 770 -5.26 11.87 15.68
CA GLY A 770 -4.71 10.84 14.80
C GLY A 770 -3.77 11.42 13.75
N ASN A 771 -2.95 10.56 13.16
CA ASN A 771 -2.09 10.89 12.04
C ASN A 771 -2.76 10.46 10.72
N PHE A 772 -2.67 11.32 9.70
CA PHE A 772 -3.32 11.15 8.41
C PHE A 772 -2.37 11.51 7.28
N HIS A 773 -2.34 10.70 6.22
CA HIS A 773 -1.62 11.07 5.02
C HIS A 773 -2.53 11.95 4.15
N LEU A 774 -2.10 13.19 3.93
CA LEU A 774 -2.81 14.18 3.12
C LEU A 774 -2.00 14.50 1.85
N ILE A 775 -2.71 14.88 0.78
CA ILE A 775 -2.13 15.18 -0.54
C ILE A 775 -2.30 16.67 -0.81
N ALA A 776 -1.26 17.32 -1.33
CA ALA A 776 -1.33 18.73 -1.75
C ALA A 776 -2.51 18.95 -2.71
N ASP A 777 -3.12 20.13 -2.60
CA ASP A 777 -4.31 20.56 -3.33
C ASP A 777 -5.60 19.77 -3.02
N GLU A 778 -5.56 18.76 -2.14
CA GLU A 778 -6.80 18.12 -1.70
C GLU A 778 -7.60 19.07 -0.80
N ILE A 779 -8.94 19.00 -0.90
CA ILE A 779 -9.84 19.84 -0.11
C ILE A 779 -10.32 19.05 1.11
N ILE A 780 -9.97 19.56 2.29
CA ILE A 780 -10.41 19.04 3.59
C ILE A 780 -11.51 19.94 4.14
N HIS A 781 -12.67 19.35 4.39
CA HIS A 781 -13.81 20.03 4.96
C HIS A 781 -13.72 19.98 6.50
N VAL A 782 -13.59 21.15 7.11
CA VAL A 782 -13.49 21.35 8.55
C VAL A 782 -14.74 22.05 9.07
N LEU A 783 -15.59 21.31 9.79
CA LEU A 783 -16.73 21.85 10.52
C LEU A 783 -16.38 21.89 12.00
N VAL A 784 -16.28 23.09 12.57
CA VAL A 784 -15.97 23.25 14.00
C VAL A 784 -17.27 23.34 14.82
N GLY A 785 -17.44 22.38 15.73
CA GLY A 785 -18.61 22.29 16.59
C GLY A 785 -18.77 23.53 17.47
N GLN A 786 -19.99 23.97 17.68
CA GLN A 786 -20.29 25.10 18.56
C GLN A 786 -20.98 24.66 19.85
N LYS A 787 -20.71 25.42 20.91
CA LYS A 787 -21.32 25.20 22.23
C LYS A 787 -22.84 25.28 22.15
N GLY A 788 -23.52 24.36 22.83
CA GLY A 788 -24.97 24.42 23.00
C GLY A 788 -25.39 25.65 23.82
N ARG A 789 -26.52 26.27 23.48
CA ARG A 789 -27.03 27.44 24.20
C ARG A 789 -27.47 27.04 25.62
N SER A 790 -26.99 27.79 26.61
CA SER A 790 -27.44 27.66 28.00
C SER A 790 -28.85 28.25 28.18
N GLY A 791 -29.63 27.60 29.04
CA GLY A 791 -31.00 28.03 29.37
C GLY A 791 -31.02 29.20 30.35
N SER A 792 -31.92 30.15 30.10
CA SER A 792 -32.28 31.23 31.04
C SER A 792 -33.31 30.73 32.09
N HIS A 793 -33.56 31.55 33.12
CA HIS A 793 -34.52 31.35 34.21
C HIS A 793 -35.91 30.86 33.77
N SER A 794 -36.36 31.26 32.57
CA SER A 794 -37.64 30.84 31.97
C SER A 794 -37.58 29.49 31.27
N THR A 795 -36.42 29.05 30.79
CA THR A 795 -36.29 27.81 30.00
C THR A 795 -35.84 26.62 30.82
N LYS A 796 -34.97 26.84 31.83
CA LYS A 796 -34.47 25.82 32.78
C LYS A 796 -33.80 24.58 32.15
N THR A 797 -33.57 24.57 30.85
CA THR A 797 -32.98 23.47 30.07
C THR A 797 -32.05 24.03 29.00
N ALA A 798 -31.23 23.20 28.38
CA ALA A 798 -30.19 23.64 27.46
C ALA A 798 -30.02 22.73 26.24
N GLY A 799 -29.38 23.29 25.20
CA GLY A 799 -29.12 22.59 23.94
C GLY A 799 -27.84 21.77 23.98
N GLY A 800 -27.75 20.78 23.09
CA GLY A 800 -26.54 20.00 22.89
C GLY A 800 -25.47 20.79 22.14
N GLY A 801 -24.20 20.50 22.43
CA GLY A 801 -23.06 20.97 21.67
C GLY A 801 -22.94 20.21 20.34
N GLY A 802 -22.44 20.88 19.32
CA GLY A 802 -22.18 20.24 18.03
C GLY A 802 -20.87 19.46 18.00
N GLY A 803 -20.82 18.46 17.14
CA GLY A 803 -19.60 17.73 16.81
C GLY A 803 -18.65 18.56 15.95
N THR A 804 -17.37 18.22 16.02
CA THR A 804 -16.32 18.79 15.16
C THR A 804 -15.91 17.73 14.14
N PHE A 805 -15.94 18.07 12.86
CA PHE A 805 -15.76 17.14 11.74
C PHE A 805 -14.58 17.58 10.87
N VAL A 806 -13.68 16.66 10.59
CA VAL A 806 -12.63 16.78 9.58
C VAL A 806 -12.85 15.66 8.57
N VAL A 807 -13.16 16.05 7.34
CA VAL A 807 -13.68 15.14 6.31
C VAL A 807 -12.90 15.40 5.01
N ARG A 808 -12.41 14.33 4.39
CA ARG A 808 -11.82 14.39 3.05
C ARG A 808 -12.93 14.51 2.02
N GLY A 809 -12.84 15.52 1.16
CA GLY A 809 -13.96 15.89 0.29
C GLY A 809 -15.22 16.14 1.12
N SER A 810 -16.37 15.67 0.64
CA SER A 810 -17.67 15.93 1.28
C SER A 810 -18.24 14.78 2.11
N ASN A 811 -17.66 13.57 2.08
CA ASN A 811 -18.31 12.36 2.64
C ASN A 811 -17.37 11.31 3.24
N ALA A 812 -16.05 11.49 3.20
CA ALA A 812 -15.09 10.54 3.77
C ALA A 812 -14.52 11.07 5.10
N PRO A 813 -15.07 10.68 6.27
CA PRO A 813 -14.63 11.21 7.55
C PRO A 813 -13.19 10.76 7.85
N LEU A 814 -12.33 11.71 8.26
CA LEU A 814 -10.98 11.41 8.75
C LEU A 814 -11.02 11.28 10.27
N ILE A 815 -11.50 12.34 10.93
CA ILE A 815 -11.63 12.42 12.38
C ILE A 815 -12.82 13.29 12.76
N ILE A 816 -13.62 12.81 13.71
CA ILE A 816 -14.82 13.47 14.21
C ILE A 816 -14.83 13.37 15.73
N ALA A 817 -14.92 14.51 16.39
CA ALA A 817 -15.07 14.59 17.84
C ALA A 817 -16.51 14.93 18.20
N GLY A 818 -17.16 14.04 18.97
CA GLY A 818 -18.54 14.22 19.41
C GLY A 818 -18.70 15.42 20.35
N GLY A 819 -19.83 16.11 20.23
CA GLY A 819 -20.25 17.19 21.13
C GLY A 819 -21.00 16.67 22.35
N GLY A 820 -20.96 17.40 23.46
CA GLY A 820 -21.66 17.03 24.69
C GLY A 820 -23.15 17.38 24.67
N GLY A 821 -23.96 16.62 25.42
CA GLY A 821 -25.39 16.89 25.57
C GLY A 821 -25.71 18.05 26.51
N GLY A 822 -26.89 18.65 26.36
CA GLY A 822 -27.38 19.68 27.27
C GLY A 822 -27.77 19.10 28.64
N ILE A 823 -27.77 19.93 29.69
CA ILE A 823 -28.15 19.49 31.05
C ILE A 823 -29.27 20.35 31.67
N LYS A 824 -30.00 19.73 32.60
CA LYS A 824 -31.09 20.33 33.39
C LYS A 824 -31.00 19.91 34.86
N LYS A 825 -30.86 20.89 35.76
CA LYS A 825 -30.89 20.72 37.23
C LYS A 825 -29.92 19.68 37.78
N MET A 826 -28.80 19.49 37.08
CA MET A 826 -27.75 18.54 37.50
C MET A 826 -26.94 19.14 38.65
N SER A 827 -26.67 18.33 39.67
CA SER A 827 -25.75 18.65 40.77
C SER A 827 -24.33 18.18 40.51
N GLU A 828 -24.16 17.16 39.66
CA GLU A 828 -22.88 16.50 39.37
C GLU A 828 -22.78 16.15 37.89
N GLN A 829 -21.56 16.00 37.37
CA GLN A 829 -21.33 15.59 35.97
C GLN A 829 -21.66 14.10 35.81
N HIS A 830 -22.23 13.73 34.67
CA HIS A 830 -22.55 12.33 34.39
C HIS A 830 -22.01 11.89 33.02
N PRO A 831 -21.30 10.75 32.93
CA PRO A 831 -20.62 10.31 31.70
C PRO A 831 -21.55 10.16 30.49
N ARG A 832 -22.83 9.80 30.71
CA ARG A 832 -23.80 9.70 29.62
C ARG A 832 -24.13 11.05 28.95
N CYS A 833 -23.90 12.17 29.63
CA CYS A 833 -24.10 13.49 29.04
C CYS A 833 -22.91 13.92 28.19
N ASP A 834 -21.74 13.35 28.46
CA ASP A 834 -20.53 13.64 27.74
C ASP A 834 -20.51 12.90 26.39
N ALA A 835 -19.71 13.41 25.46
CA ALA A 835 -19.45 12.74 24.19
C ALA A 835 -18.71 11.40 24.39
N SER A 836 -18.96 10.45 23.50
CA SER A 836 -18.31 9.14 23.51
C SER A 836 -17.06 9.13 22.64
N LYS A 837 -16.06 8.32 23.02
CA LYS A 837 -14.90 8.02 22.14
C LYS A 837 -15.27 7.07 21.00
N SER A 838 -16.34 6.30 21.18
CA SER A 838 -16.81 5.33 20.21
C SER A 838 -17.69 5.99 19.15
N THR A 839 -17.93 5.28 18.05
CA THR A 839 -18.86 5.67 17.00
C THR A 839 -20.32 5.75 17.45
N THR A 840 -20.64 5.33 18.67
CA THR A 840 -22.00 5.32 19.20
C THR A 840 -22.23 6.49 20.14
N GLY A 841 -23.32 7.24 19.89
CA GLY A 841 -23.75 8.31 20.78
C GLY A 841 -24.28 7.78 22.10
N ASN A 842 -24.33 8.63 23.11
CA ASN A 842 -24.92 8.31 24.41
C ASN A 842 -26.43 8.59 24.42
N ALA A 843 -27.14 7.98 25.37
CA ALA A 843 -28.58 8.12 25.50
C ALA A 843 -29.05 9.19 26.50
N GLY A 844 -28.13 9.77 27.29
CA GLY A 844 -28.48 10.70 28.35
C GLY A 844 -29.02 10.01 29.63
N ILE A 845 -29.68 10.79 30.48
CA ILE A 845 -30.26 10.35 31.78
C ILE A 845 -31.79 10.29 31.67
N SER A 846 -32.41 9.36 32.43
CA SER A 846 -33.87 9.12 32.57
C SER A 846 -34.57 8.26 31.51
N PHE A 847 -33.84 7.38 30.80
CA PHE A 847 -34.43 6.25 30.10
C PHE A 847 -33.86 4.92 30.62
N SER A 848 -34.76 3.98 30.92
CA SER A 848 -34.40 2.57 31.12
C SER A 848 -34.24 1.93 29.73
N LEU A 849 -33.01 1.54 29.40
CA LEU A 849 -32.61 0.78 28.19
C LEU A 849 -32.64 1.55 26.84
N GLY A 850 -31.46 2.03 26.42
CA GLY A 850 -31.15 2.43 25.05
C GLY A 850 -29.78 3.10 24.98
N SER A 851 -29.00 2.84 23.94
CA SER A 851 -27.83 3.66 23.57
C SER A 851 -28.28 4.81 22.66
N GLY A 852 -27.44 5.83 22.43
CA GLY A 852 -27.57 6.64 21.22
C GLY A 852 -27.36 5.75 19.99
N ARG A 853 -27.71 6.25 18.80
CA ARG A 853 -27.50 5.48 17.57
C ARG A 853 -26.00 5.27 17.31
N SER A 854 -25.68 4.17 16.64
CA SER A 854 -24.35 3.83 16.14
C SER A 854 -24.28 4.07 14.63
N ASN A 855 -23.09 3.89 14.04
CA ASN A 855 -22.89 3.83 12.59
C ASN A 855 -23.23 5.13 11.83
N GLY A 856 -23.09 6.29 12.47
CA GLY A 856 -23.14 7.56 11.77
C GLY A 856 -24.52 8.24 11.76
N HIS A 857 -25.51 7.67 12.44
CA HIS A 857 -26.89 8.19 12.39
C HIS A 857 -27.19 9.21 13.50
N GLY A 858 -28.12 10.13 13.25
CA GLY A 858 -28.66 11.01 14.29
C GLY A 858 -29.42 10.24 15.37
N GLY A 859 -29.69 10.87 16.52
CA GLY A 859 -30.43 10.23 17.61
C GLY A 859 -31.85 9.83 17.22
N GLN A 860 -32.47 8.93 18.00
CA GLN A 860 -33.88 8.55 17.86
C GLN A 860 -34.66 8.72 19.18
N ILE A 861 -35.85 9.31 19.06
CA ILE A 861 -36.78 9.60 20.16
C ILE A 861 -37.80 8.47 20.34
N SER A 862 -38.22 8.29 21.60
CA SER A 862 -39.32 7.39 21.99
C SER A 862 -40.45 8.08 22.76
N SER A 863 -40.42 9.41 22.97
CA SER A 863 -41.48 10.13 23.69
C SER A 863 -41.64 11.60 23.28
N GLY A 864 -42.87 12.14 23.31
CA GLY A 864 -43.22 13.49 22.83
C GLY A 864 -42.75 14.67 23.72
N ASP A 865 -42.04 14.40 24.82
CA ASP A 865 -41.62 15.41 25.79
C ASP A 865 -40.11 15.57 25.98
N SER A 866 -39.30 14.83 25.22
CA SER A 866 -37.83 14.95 25.21
C SER A 866 -37.35 16.24 24.51
N GLY A 867 -36.07 16.54 24.70
CA GLY A 867 -35.33 17.50 23.85
C GLY A 867 -35.08 16.93 22.45
N GLY A 868 -34.64 17.78 21.52
CA GLY A 868 -34.25 17.34 20.18
C GLY A 868 -32.99 16.49 20.20
N ASP A 869 -32.91 15.49 19.34
CA ASP A 869 -31.74 14.63 19.21
C ASP A 869 -30.58 15.35 18.49
N GLY A 870 -29.36 14.88 18.72
CA GLY A 870 -28.20 15.30 17.95
C GLY A 870 -28.21 14.68 16.54
N GLY A 871 -27.67 15.42 15.57
CA GLY A 871 -27.36 14.93 14.22
C GLY A 871 -26.11 14.06 14.20
N GLY A 872 -26.11 13.07 13.32
CA GLY A 872 -24.96 12.22 13.03
C GLY A 872 -24.23 12.67 11.76
N PHE A 873 -23.31 11.84 11.28
CA PHE A 873 -22.61 12.06 10.03
C PHE A 873 -23.55 11.92 8.82
N TYR A 874 -24.33 10.83 8.77
CA TYR A 874 -25.18 10.48 7.62
C TYR A 874 -26.60 11.04 7.67
N SER A 875 -27.12 11.34 8.86
CA SER A 875 -28.55 11.70 9.03
C SER A 875 -28.79 12.67 10.18
N ASN A 876 -29.89 13.40 10.06
CA ASN A 876 -30.41 14.30 11.08
C ASN A 876 -30.82 13.55 12.36
N GLY A 877 -30.76 14.25 13.48
CA GLY A 877 -31.41 13.83 14.72
C GLY A 877 -32.92 13.91 14.58
N GLN A 878 -33.65 13.01 15.24
CA GLN A 878 -35.10 13.03 15.21
C GLN A 878 -35.68 14.23 15.97
N ASP A 879 -36.78 14.77 15.44
CA ASP A 879 -37.57 15.82 16.08
C ASP A 879 -38.46 15.23 17.18
N ALA A 880 -38.54 15.89 18.33
CA ALA A 880 -39.45 15.46 19.40
C ALA A 880 -40.90 15.84 19.13
N THR A 881 -41.10 17.01 18.51
CA THR A 881 -42.39 17.60 18.08
C THR A 881 -42.10 18.66 16.99
N SER A 882 -43.13 19.20 16.33
CA SER A 882 -43.02 20.26 15.30
C SER A 882 -42.34 21.56 15.75
N SER A 883 -41.97 21.67 17.02
CA SER A 883 -41.35 22.84 17.63
C SER A 883 -40.02 22.53 18.33
N ARG A 884 -39.47 21.31 18.18
CA ARG A 884 -38.28 20.80 18.89
C ARG A 884 -37.45 19.98 17.90
N ILE A 885 -36.76 20.71 17.04
CA ILE A 885 -36.06 20.16 15.88
C ILE A 885 -34.72 19.59 16.30
N GLY A 886 -34.43 18.36 15.89
CA GLY A 886 -33.14 17.72 16.06
C GLY A 886 -32.03 18.47 15.29
N GLY A 887 -30.78 18.22 15.65
CA GLY A 887 -29.65 18.73 14.89
C GLY A 887 -29.61 18.09 13.49
N SER A 888 -29.30 18.88 12.47
CA SER A 888 -29.02 18.34 11.13
C SER A 888 -27.70 17.57 11.14
N GLY A 889 -27.63 16.48 10.39
CA GLY A 889 -26.40 15.72 10.25
C GLY A 889 -25.35 16.47 9.42
N TYR A 890 -24.10 16.02 9.47
CA TYR A 890 -23.00 16.67 8.73
C TYR A 890 -23.30 16.79 7.23
N LEU A 891 -23.73 15.69 6.59
CA LEU A 891 -24.10 15.68 5.17
C LEU A 891 -25.31 16.57 4.84
N GLN A 892 -26.07 17.00 5.84
CA GLN A 892 -27.18 17.94 5.72
C GLN A 892 -26.79 19.38 6.14
N GLY A 893 -25.49 19.66 6.25
CA GLY A 893 -24.94 20.98 6.58
C GLY A 893 -24.70 21.21 8.08
N GLY A 894 -24.93 20.21 8.94
CA GLY A 894 -24.55 20.24 10.36
C GLY A 894 -25.24 21.32 11.19
N LYS A 895 -26.35 21.90 10.71
CA LYS A 895 -27.10 22.93 11.44
C LYS A 895 -27.58 22.43 12.81
N GLY A 896 -27.40 23.23 13.85
CA GLY A 896 -27.92 22.96 15.19
C GLY A 896 -29.45 23.01 15.22
N GLY A 897 -30.05 22.16 16.05
CA GLY A 897 -31.49 22.09 16.27
C GLY A 897 -32.08 23.42 16.74
N GLU A 898 -33.33 23.65 16.36
CA GLU A 898 -34.03 24.91 16.62
C GLU A 898 -34.06 25.23 18.14
N TYR A 899 -33.83 26.49 18.50
CA TYR A 899 -33.74 26.95 19.89
C TYR A 899 -32.56 26.39 20.70
N GLY A 900 -31.34 26.55 20.18
CA GLY A 900 -30.13 26.49 21.02
C GLY A 900 -29.24 25.26 20.84
N GLY A 901 -29.49 24.41 19.85
CA GLY A 901 -28.52 23.41 19.41
C GLY A 901 -27.27 24.08 18.82
N GLY A 902 -26.09 23.57 19.17
CA GLY A 902 -24.83 24.03 18.60
C GLY A 902 -24.66 23.59 17.13
N PHE A 903 -24.05 24.44 16.31
CA PHE A 903 -23.61 24.06 14.96
C PHE A 903 -22.66 22.86 15.04
N GLY A 904 -22.76 21.91 14.10
CA GLY A 904 -22.23 20.55 14.23
C GLY A 904 -23.29 19.53 14.67
N GLY A 905 -24.58 19.84 14.49
CA GLY A 905 -25.69 18.92 14.74
C GLY A 905 -26.10 18.78 16.20
N GLY A 906 -25.86 19.76 17.08
CA GLY A 906 -26.40 19.71 18.44
C GLY A 906 -27.93 19.83 18.45
N GLY A 907 -28.63 19.05 19.27
CA GLY A 907 -30.09 19.07 19.40
C GLY A 907 -30.63 20.30 20.14
N GLY A 908 -31.81 20.77 19.74
CA GLY A 908 -32.47 21.96 20.27
C GLY A 908 -33.43 21.71 21.45
N PHE A 909 -33.94 22.78 22.05
CA PHE A 909 -34.92 22.73 23.15
C PHE A 909 -35.94 23.88 23.07
N ARG A 910 -37.24 23.65 23.33
CA ARG A 910 -38.24 24.75 23.34
C ARG A 910 -39.16 24.68 24.57
N SER A 911 -39.35 25.83 25.24
CA SER A 911 -40.29 26.10 26.36
C SER A 911 -39.88 25.71 27.80
N PHE A 912 -40.69 26.12 28.78
CA PHE A 912 -40.55 25.90 30.24
C PHE A 912 -40.61 24.40 30.59
N ASN A 913 -39.71 23.93 31.46
CA ASN A 913 -39.72 22.56 32.00
C ASN A 913 -39.87 21.49 30.90
N ARG A 914 -38.91 21.40 29.97
CA ARG A 914 -38.80 20.34 28.94
C ARG A 914 -37.40 19.71 28.94
N GLY A 915 -37.21 18.66 28.15
CA GLY A 915 -35.95 17.91 28.10
C GLY A 915 -34.79 18.63 27.39
N PRO A 916 -33.53 18.38 27.77
CA PRO A 916 -32.35 18.96 27.14
C PRO A 916 -31.97 18.29 25.81
N GLY A 917 -31.25 19.01 24.94
CA GLY A 917 -30.87 18.52 23.61
C GLY A 917 -29.68 17.55 23.61
N GLY A 918 -29.66 16.60 22.67
CA GLY A 918 -28.56 15.65 22.46
C GLY A 918 -27.35 16.28 21.75
N GLY A 919 -26.14 15.79 21.99
CA GLY A 919 -24.92 16.26 21.32
C GLY A 919 -24.80 15.73 19.89
N GLY A 920 -24.27 16.55 18.97
CA GLY A 920 -23.95 16.13 17.60
C GLY A 920 -22.62 15.37 17.52
N GLY A 921 -22.36 14.63 16.44
CA GLY A 921 -21.11 13.89 16.29
C GLY A 921 -21.12 12.92 15.12
N TYR A 922 -20.22 11.93 15.12
CA TYR A 922 -20.27 10.85 14.15
C TYR A 922 -21.65 10.18 14.21
N SER A 923 -22.10 9.81 15.40
CA SER A 923 -23.52 9.54 15.64
C SER A 923 -24.10 10.56 16.61
N GLY A 924 -25.38 10.86 16.46
CA GLY A 924 -26.10 11.78 17.34
C GLY A 924 -26.40 11.19 18.70
N GLY A 925 -26.23 11.99 19.75
CA GLY A 925 -26.72 11.68 21.08
C GLY A 925 -28.23 11.88 21.20
N ARG A 926 -28.88 11.12 22.09
CA ARG A 926 -30.34 11.27 22.32
C ARG A 926 -30.68 12.55 23.09
N GLY A 927 -31.83 13.13 22.83
CA GLY A 927 -32.44 14.16 23.65
C GLY A 927 -32.82 13.62 25.02
N GLY A 928 -32.60 14.42 26.06
CA GLY A 928 -32.95 14.07 27.43
C GLY A 928 -34.46 14.17 27.66
N SER A 929 -34.96 13.44 28.66
CA SER A 929 -36.37 13.47 29.06
C SER A 929 -36.76 14.78 29.77
N ASN A 930 -38.05 14.98 30.01
CA ASN A 930 -38.57 16.10 30.78
C ASN A 930 -38.47 15.95 32.32
N GLU A 931 -37.65 15.05 32.83
CA GLU A 931 -37.56 14.87 34.28
C GLU A 931 -36.94 16.07 35.02
N HIS A 932 -37.08 16.05 36.35
CA HIS A 932 -36.56 17.09 37.24
C HIS A 932 -35.03 17.17 37.21
N ILE A 933 -34.32 16.06 36.98
CA ILE A 933 -32.89 15.98 36.75
C ILE A 933 -32.71 15.18 35.46
N SER A 934 -32.10 15.76 34.42
CA SER A 934 -31.94 15.09 33.12
C SER A 934 -30.80 15.69 32.33
N CYS A 935 -30.25 14.91 31.41
CA CYS A 935 -29.34 15.38 30.38
C CYS A 935 -29.58 14.68 29.04
N GLY A 936 -29.27 15.38 27.96
CA GLY A 936 -29.14 14.78 26.64
C GLY A 936 -27.86 13.96 26.59
N GLY A 937 -27.86 12.91 25.79
CA GLY A 937 -26.66 12.13 25.53
C GLY A 937 -25.65 12.90 24.69
N GLY A 938 -24.35 12.75 24.94
CA GLY A 938 -23.33 13.26 24.04
C GLY A 938 -23.20 12.46 22.74
N GLY A 939 -22.69 13.08 21.69
CA GLY A 939 -22.49 12.46 20.38
C GLY A 939 -21.36 11.42 20.38
N GLY A 940 -21.40 10.52 19.41
CA GLY A 940 -20.32 9.58 19.11
C GLY A 940 -19.16 10.25 18.38
N SER A 941 -17.97 9.68 18.49
CA SER A 941 -16.75 10.13 17.81
C SER A 941 -16.25 9.10 16.81
N PHE A 942 -15.37 9.51 15.90
CA PHE A 942 -14.76 8.63 14.90
C PHE A 942 -13.32 9.07 14.66
N ASN A 943 -12.40 8.12 14.46
CA ASN A 943 -11.01 8.43 14.15
C ASN A 943 -10.43 7.29 13.31
N ASN A 944 -10.07 7.61 12.06
CA ASN A 944 -9.46 6.69 11.12
C ASN A 944 -7.93 6.85 10.98
N GLY A 945 -7.33 7.70 11.82
CA GLY A 945 -5.91 7.98 11.77
C GLY A 945 -5.08 6.90 12.45
N THR A 946 -3.78 6.87 12.17
CA THR A 946 -2.82 6.07 12.95
C THR A 946 -2.41 6.85 14.22
N ASN A 947 -1.65 6.22 15.12
CA ASN A 947 -1.14 6.86 16.35
C ASN A 947 -2.20 7.60 17.19
N GLN A 948 -3.34 6.94 17.42
CA GLN A 948 -4.50 7.60 18.00
C GLN A 948 -4.34 7.90 19.50
N GLN A 949 -4.78 9.08 19.91
CA GLN A 949 -4.95 9.44 21.32
C GLN A 949 -6.35 10.04 21.48
N ASN A 950 -7.27 9.25 22.04
CA ASN A 950 -8.68 9.62 22.12
C ASN A 950 -9.13 9.70 23.58
N GLU A 951 -9.70 10.84 23.94
CA GLU A 951 -10.27 11.10 25.24
C GLU A 951 -11.72 11.53 25.10
N CYS A 952 -12.61 10.86 25.84
CA CYS A 952 -13.98 11.33 25.95
C CYS A 952 -13.98 12.40 27.02
N CYS A 953 -14.93 13.32 26.90
CA CYS A 953 -15.26 14.20 28.00
C CYS A 953 -14.14 15.20 28.38
N TYR A 954 -13.45 15.76 27.39
CA TYR A 954 -12.36 16.72 27.56
C TYR A 954 -12.87 18.16 27.66
N ASN A 955 -13.66 18.60 26.67
CA ASN A 955 -14.06 20.01 26.57
C ASN A 955 -15.26 20.31 27.47
N SER A 956 -14.99 20.88 28.64
CA SER A 956 -16.00 21.19 29.66
C SER A 956 -16.73 22.51 29.45
N ALA A 957 -16.15 23.42 28.68
CA ALA A 957 -16.78 24.69 28.36
C ALA A 957 -16.18 25.27 27.07
N GLY A 958 -17.00 25.37 26.04
CA GLY A 958 -16.65 26.16 24.85
C GLY A 958 -17.00 25.49 23.53
N HIS A 959 -16.56 26.15 22.47
CA HIS A 959 -16.61 25.64 21.11
C HIS A 959 -15.56 24.55 20.92
N GLY A 960 -15.71 23.79 19.84
CA GLY A 960 -14.64 22.91 19.36
C GLY A 960 -13.53 23.69 18.68
N TRP A 961 -12.51 22.96 18.26
CA TRP A 961 -11.46 23.45 17.37
C TRP A 961 -10.77 22.25 16.70
N VAL A 962 -10.00 22.52 15.65
CA VAL A 962 -9.13 21.54 14.99
C VAL A 962 -7.73 22.12 14.89
N HIS A 963 -6.71 21.36 15.29
CA HIS A 963 -5.31 21.71 15.10
C HIS A 963 -4.66 20.68 14.19
N VAL A 964 -4.00 21.18 13.15
CA VAL A 964 -3.32 20.39 12.13
C VAL A 964 -1.84 20.74 12.18
N THR A 965 -0.98 19.72 12.21
CA THR A 965 0.48 19.87 12.21
C THR A 965 1.09 18.96 11.15
N PHE A 966 1.90 19.52 10.26
CA PHE A 966 2.66 18.74 9.29
C PHE A 966 3.84 18.03 9.97
N LEU A 967 4.00 16.74 9.69
CA LEU A 967 5.00 15.89 10.35
C LEU A 967 6.18 15.51 9.47
N LYS A 968 5.97 15.22 8.18
CA LYS A 968 7.02 14.83 7.22
C LYS A 968 6.47 14.59 5.82
#